data_AF-A0A7C1SEG5-F1
#
_entry.id   AF-A0A7C1SEG5-F1
#
_cell.length_a   1.000
_cell.length_b   1.000
_cell.length_c   1.000
_cell.angle_alpha   90.00
_cell.angle_beta   90.00
_cell.angle_gamma   90.00
#
_symmetry.space_group_name_H-M   'P 1'
#
loop_
_entity.id
_entity.type
_entity.pdbx_description
1 polymer ?
#
loop_
_entity_poly.entity_id
_entity_poly.type
_entity_poly.pdbx_seq_one_letter_code
_entity_poly.pdbx_strand_id
1 'polypeptide(L)'
;MGNIQRGLITRDDIAWWDGITRTSSRVDATGGTVTGLNLGDAVDILQVFGDGSDRIKATIDAAISRGGSTNLTLLFSPGTWTIDDDLTIASNFSCYIFAGAVFNVSAGKTLTFSGPVLRESDTWTSGSGTVTHSSDRLGVELTASLIDAAIDATPTALSIYPIITAESDVPLTTDDIDESYIYDDPRRYGAAMDGATNDTAAFDKQVSVGVQTIKLYGTYAVADLDIGDSSIDGQNIGKFVAYTGATDVLVVPNQTGDSWHYRYIKDLEIDATGDSIRTVNGITIDRAGAGGAAGIVIDTCYIRFANIGIYKPTGSIGDHVLSTTVKSCNYGYFAVDSPSPLQHTGANLIRGGEWSGHRKAAIYISNDTLTAGGSILDGPIIESNVGFGLYIDGYNFGYTPLELRTVWFENNNTGSTTVDLGFGNGAETVRDILFRDADHVLITGNFVPADGFEFINSMATMDGCTFNPESVVVRDSTSVVRVINANIAGIDGSSNVIIESITTQRVESGNLGAGMKAQIVPRDNIVYSLPSTGVGVFSETFAHSDVTIRRAGTRTLSSVKGNGLYRWHNSYTLNNETEDYTALIPLVLNKYYVYTVSIMVASGEVNKLDFSNNDFDLLKNLDSPLRDNVTDGEWATLGGVVKYTDTEGSGNVRLRFLRTVSTSTVMNLGPIQVVQFDTLAEAIDYFNSRSFWQGTFYEYNGVKTLSGGTSAVDFTDEGFVDQLDTAYGIDLTGDSSTTPFWSSRLQTGFTINGGTTDVVNWRVYRRDL
;
A
#
# COMPACT_ATOMS: atom_id res chain seq x y z
N MET A 1 -18.25 -51.32 7.77
CA MET A 1 -19.52 -50.99 7.09
C MET A 1 -19.39 -49.56 6.63
N GLY A 2 -19.28 -49.33 5.31
CA GLY A 2 -19.16 -47.98 4.77
C GLY A 2 -20.50 -47.26 4.86
N ASN A 3 -20.51 -46.06 5.45
CA ASN A 3 -21.70 -45.21 5.50
C ASN A 3 -22.04 -44.74 4.08
N ILE A 4 -23.26 -45.03 3.61
CA ILE A 4 -23.81 -44.41 2.40
C ILE A 4 -24.18 -42.97 2.76
N GLN A 5 -23.49 -42.01 2.15
CA GLN A 5 -23.75 -40.59 2.31
C GLN A 5 -25.08 -40.26 1.61
N ARG A 6 -26.11 -39.82 2.36
CA ARG A 6 -27.39 -39.38 1.77
C ARG A 6 -27.16 -38.11 0.96
N GLY A 7 -27.45 -38.14 -0.34
CA GLY A 7 -27.39 -36.97 -1.22
C GLY A 7 -26.85 -37.22 -2.64
N LEU A 8 -26.30 -38.40 -2.91
CA LEU A 8 -25.72 -38.74 -4.23
C LEU A 8 -26.40 -39.97 -4.83
N ILE A 9 -26.67 -39.92 -6.13
CA ILE A 9 -27.16 -41.06 -6.93
C ILE A 9 -25.99 -42.04 -7.09
N THR A 10 -26.17 -43.30 -6.71
CA THR A 10 -25.21 -44.37 -6.98
C THR A 10 -25.56 -45.08 -8.29
N ARG A 11 -24.58 -45.73 -8.94
CA ARG A 11 -24.82 -46.49 -10.18
C ARG A 11 -25.88 -47.59 -10.00
N ASP A 12 -25.94 -48.17 -8.81
CA ASP A 12 -26.99 -49.12 -8.44
C ASP A 12 -28.37 -48.49 -8.53
N ASP A 13 -28.56 -47.22 -8.15
CA ASP A 13 -29.90 -46.61 -8.14
C ASP A 13 -30.49 -46.49 -9.55
N ILE A 14 -29.65 -46.24 -10.58
CA ILE A 14 -30.02 -46.24 -12.00
C ILE A 14 -30.40 -47.66 -12.47
N ALA A 15 -29.71 -48.69 -11.98
CA ALA A 15 -29.95 -50.09 -12.36
C ALA A 15 -31.31 -50.64 -11.87
N TRP A 16 -32.01 -49.94 -10.98
CA TRP A 16 -33.32 -50.32 -10.44
C TRP A 16 -34.46 -49.37 -10.85
N TRP A 17 -34.22 -48.46 -11.80
CA TRP A 17 -35.23 -47.48 -12.23
C TRP A 17 -36.02 -47.96 -13.44
N ASP A 18 -37.34 -47.98 -13.32
CA ASP A 18 -38.23 -48.59 -14.31
C ASP A 18 -38.68 -47.66 -15.45
N GLY A 19 -38.18 -46.43 -15.47
CA GLY A 19 -38.53 -45.43 -16.48
C GLY A 19 -39.85 -44.70 -16.24
N ILE A 20 -40.62 -44.98 -15.18
CA ILE A 20 -41.91 -44.30 -14.93
C ILE A 20 -41.87 -43.45 -13.66
N THR A 21 -41.56 -44.05 -12.52
CA THR A 21 -41.55 -43.33 -11.25
C THR A 21 -40.18 -42.69 -11.08
N ARG A 22 -40.06 -41.36 -11.02
CA ARG A 22 -38.78 -40.64 -10.99
C ARG A 22 -37.79 -41.07 -9.89
N THR A 23 -38.18 -41.91 -8.94
CA THR A 23 -37.33 -42.50 -7.91
C THR A 23 -37.29 -44.02 -8.05
N SER A 24 -36.15 -44.67 -7.82
CA SER A 24 -36.08 -46.14 -7.64
C SER A 24 -36.23 -46.53 -6.17
N SER A 25 -36.72 -47.73 -5.89
CA SER A 25 -36.80 -48.28 -4.53
C SER A 25 -36.12 -49.65 -4.48
N ARG A 26 -35.26 -49.88 -3.48
CA ARG A 26 -34.63 -51.18 -3.25
C ARG A 26 -34.71 -51.62 -1.80
N VAL A 27 -34.57 -52.92 -1.56
CA VAL A 27 -34.55 -53.52 -0.22
C VAL A 27 -33.13 -53.45 0.33
N ASP A 28 -32.94 -52.90 1.52
CA ASP A 28 -31.65 -52.86 2.20
C ASP A 28 -31.30 -54.20 2.87
N ALA A 29 -30.09 -54.29 3.41
CA ALA A 29 -29.58 -55.50 4.06
C ALA A 29 -30.37 -55.93 5.32
N THR A 30 -31.34 -55.12 5.78
CA THR A 30 -32.23 -55.43 6.92
C THR A 30 -33.64 -55.83 6.48
N GLY A 31 -33.93 -55.83 5.17
CA GLY A 31 -35.26 -56.08 4.63
C GLY A 31 -36.14 -54.83 4.55
N GLY A 32 -35.61 -53.64 4.85
CA GLY A 32 -36.33 -52.36 4.76
C GLY A 32 -36.29 -51.77 3.35
N THR A 33 -37.29 -50.96 2.97
CA THR A 33 -37.31 -50.28 1.66
C THR A 33 -36.61 -48.93 1.73
N VAL A 34 -35.63 -48.70 0.86
CA VAL A 34 -34.97 -47.41 0.64
C VAL A 34 -35.45 -46.84 -0.70
N THR A 35 -36.04 -45.66 -0.69
CA THR A 35 -36.42 -44.90 -1.90
C THR A 35 -35.33 -43.88 -2.23
N GLY A 36 -34.79 -43.97 -3.44
CA GLY A 36 -33.71 -43.12 -3.96
C GLY A 36 -34.15 -41.70 -4.36
N LEU A 37 -33.17 -40.87 -4.75
CA LEU A 37 -33.38 -39.52 -5.29
C LEU A 37 -33.99 -39.58 -6.71
N ASN A 38 -34.40 -38.42 -7.25
CA ASN A 38 -34.87 -38.36 -8.64
C ASN A 38 -33.77 -38.80 -9.61
N LEU A 39 -34.01 -39.88 -10.36
CA LEU A 39 -33.16 -40.39 -11.41
C LEU A 39 -33.61 -39.74 -12.73
N GLY A 40 -32.65 -39.37 -13.59
CA GLY A 40 -32.91 -38.71 -14.87
C GLY A 40 -33.62 -39.62 -15.88
N ASP A 41 -33.59 -39.30 -17.18
CA ASP A 41 -34.49 -39.90 -18.18
C ASP A 41 -33.90 -41.15 -18.91
N ALA A 42 -33.00 -41.91 -18.28
CA ALA A 42 -32.33 -43.08 -18.90
C ALA A 42 -32.45 -44.39 -18.10
N VAL A 43 -32.84 -45.48 -18.77
CA VAL A 43 -33.11 -46.80 -18.19
C VAL A 43 -32.09 -47.83 -18.69
N ASP A 44 -31.38 -48.51 -17.78
CA ASP A 44 -30.60 -49.71 -18.10
C ASP A 44 -31.52 -50.91 -18.26
N ILE A 45 -31.84 -51.25 -19.51
CA ILE A 45 -32.90 -52.23 -19.78
C ILE A 45 -32.50 -53.65 -19.39
N LEU A 46 -31.19 -53.96 -19.38
CA LEU A 46 -30.72 -55.30 -19.02
C LEU A 46 -30.86 -55.53 -17.52
N GLN A 47 -30.46 -54.54 -16.73
CA GLN A 47 -30.58 -54.63 -15.27
C GLN A 47 -32.04 -54.65 -14.82
N VAL A 48 -32.88 -53.82 -15.44
CA VAL A 48 -34.25 -53.60 -14.98
C VAL A 48 -35.23 -54.66 -15.49
N PHE A 49 -35.13 -55.06 -16.76
CA PHE A 49 -36.11 -55.95 -17.40
C PHE A 49 -35.54 -57.31 -17.79
N GLY A 50 -34.22 -57.48 -17.75
CA GLY A 50 -33.53 -58.71 -18.14
C GLY A 50 -32.85 -59.42 -16.98
N ASP A 51 -33.18 -59.08 -15.73
CA ASP A 51 -32.57 -59.65 -14.51
C ASP A 51 -31.02 -59.61 -14.51
N GLY A 52 -30.43 -58.66 -15.26
CA GLY A 52 -28.99 -58.50 -15.43
C GLY A 52 -28.32 -59.47 -16.42
N SER A 53 -29.04 -60.45 -16.97
CA SER A 53 -28.49 -61.47 -17.88
C SER A 53 -29.18 -61.57 -19.24
N ASP A 54 -30.49 -61.36 -19.29
CA ASP A 54 -31.35 -61.76 -20.40
C ASP A 54 -31.37 -60.69 -21.50
N ARG A 55 -30.53 -60.89 -22.51
CA ARG A 55 -30.41 -60.03 -23.69
C ARG A 55 -31.25 -60.57 -24.85
N ILE A 56 -32.56 -60.54 -24.70
CA ILE A 56 -33.52 -61.09 -25.67
C ILE A 56 -34.60 -60.07 -26.02
N LYS A 57 -35.32 -60.29 -27.12
CA LYS A 57 -36.44 -59.43 -27.57
C LYS A 57 -37.45 -59.15 -26.45
N ALA A 58 -37.83 -60.18 -25.68
CA ALA A 58 -38.82 -60.05 -24.60
C ALA A 58 -38.41 -59.01 -23.54
N THR A 59 -37.12 -58.89 -23.25
CA THR A 59 -36.56 -57.87 -22.34
C THR A 59 -36.80 -56.46 -22.87
N ILE A 60 -36.61 -56.26 -24.18
CA ILE A 60 -36.80 -54.97 -24.84
C ILE A 60 -38.31 -54.64 -24.94
N ASP A 61 -39.15 -55.63 -25.26
CA ASP A 61 -40.61 -55.48 -25.27
C ASP A 61 -41.14 -55.05 -23.89
N ALA A 62 -40.61 -55.65 -22.82
CA ALA A 62 -40.97 -55.28 -21.46
C ALA A 62 -40.61 -53.82 -21.15
N ALA A 63 -39.43 -53.37 -21.58
CA ALA A 63 -39.00 -51.98 -21.43
C ALA A 63 -39.90 -51.00 -22.21
N ILE A 64 -40.20 -51.30 -23.48
CA ILE A 64 -41.09 -50.49 -24.32
C ILE A 64 -42.50 -50.43 -23.71
N SER A 65 -43.04 -51.58 -23.31
CA SER A 65 -44.37 -51.66 -22.72
C SER A 65 -44.44 -50.93 -21.39
N ARG A 66 -43.36 -50.91 -20.59
CA ARG A 66 -43.30 -50.14 -19.34
C ARG A 66 -43.22 -48.64 -19.64
N GLY A 67 -42.34 -48.21 -20.54
CA GLY A 67 -42.20 -46.79 -20.90
C GLY A 67 -43.46 -46.19 -21.54
N GLY A 68 -44.24 -46.99 -22.27
CA GLY A 68 -45.49 -46.57 -22.89
C GLY A 68 -45.30 -45.37 -23.82
N SER A 69 -46.02 -44.27 -23.53
CA SER A 69 -45.91 -43.01 -24.28
C SER A 69 -44.88 -42.01 -23.71
N THR A 70 -44.10 -42.41 -22.72
CA THR A 70 -43.12 -41.53 -22.06
C THR A 70 -41.87 -41.39 -22.92
N ASN A 71 -41.29 -40.18 -22.97
CA ASN A 71 -40.00 -39.98 -23.63
C ASN A 71 -38.88 -40.53 -22.73
N LEU A 72 -38.16 -41.55 -23.19
CA LEU A 72 -37.17 -42.27 -22.38
C LEU A 72 -35.94 -42.64 -23.20
N THR A 73 -34.78 -42.67 -22.55
CA THR A 73 -33.56 -43.24 -23.14
C THR A 73 -33.38 -44.68 -22.70
N LEU A 74 -33.31 -45.62 -23.63
CA LEU A 74 -33.02 -47.03 -23.38
C LEU A 74 -31.51 -47.27 -23.53
N LEU A 75 -30.86 -47.69 -22.45
CA LEU A 75 -29.44 -48.00 -22.42
C LEU A 75 -29.23 -49.50 -22.64
N PHE A 76 -28.49 -49.86 -23.70
CA PHE A 76 -28.20 -51.24 -24.05
C PHE A 76 -26.78 -51.60 -23.62
N SER A 77 -26.65 -52.40 -22.56
CA SER A 77 -25.36 -52.86 -22.05
C SER A 77 -24.65 -53.82 -23.03
N PRO A 78 -23.31 -53.93 -22.96
CA PRO A 78 -22.53 -54.82 -23.83
C PRO A 78 -22.97 -56.28 -23.79
N GLY A 79 -22.83 -56.98 -24.93
CA GLY A 79 -23.24 -58.37 -25.16
C GLY A 79 -24.21 -58.51 -26.34
N THR A 80 -24.53 -59.76 -26.70
CA THR A 80 -25.40 -60.05 -27.84
C THR A 80 -26.89 -60.02 -27.45
N TRP A 81 -27.65 -59.13 -28.06
CA TRP A 81 -29.11 -59.01 -27.94
C TRP A 81 -29.80 -59.79 -29.05
N THR A 82 -30.49 -60.88 -28.69
CA THR A 82 -31.11 -61.79 -29.66
C THR A 82 -32.52 -61.32 -30.03
N ILE A 83 -32.73 -61.07 -31.32
CA ILE A 83 -34.02 -60.67 -31.90
C ILE A 83 -34.50 -61.78 -32.85
N ASP A 84 -35.40 -62.62 -32.34
CA ASP A 84 -35.94 -63.80 -33.01
C ASP A 84 -37.32 -63.57 -33.65
N ASP A 85 -37.91 -62.40 -33.45
CA ASP A 85 -39.13 -61.93 -34.11
C ASP A 85 -39.10 -60.41 -34.38
N ASP A 86 -40.01 -59.91 -35.23
CA ASP A 86 -40.06 -58.50 -35.60
C ASP A 86 -40.25 -57.60 -34.36
N LEU A 87 -39.46 -56.53 -34.27
CA LEU A 87 -39.46 -55.59 -33.14
C LEU A 87 -39.41 -54.15 -33.64
N THR A 88 -40.30 -53.30 -33.12
CA THR A 88 -40.25 -51.85 -33.37
C THR A 88 -40.12 -51.10 -32.05
N ILE A 89 -39.05 -50.33 -31.92
CA ILE A 89 -38.85 -49.35 -30.84
C ILE A 89 -39.39 -47.99 -31.33
N ALA A 90 -40.44 -47.51 -30.68
CA ALA A 90 -41.17 -46.31 -31.09
C ALA A 90 -40.34 -45.01 -30.93
N SER A 91 -40.76 -43.93 -31.60
CA SER A 91 -39.98 -42.68 -31.71
C SER A 91 -39.83 -41.87 -30.43
N ASN A 92 -40.62 -42.16 -29.40
CA ASN A 92 -40.48 -41.59 -28.06
C ASN A 92 -39.28 -42.19 -27.29
N PHE A 93 -38.66 -43.25 -27.78
CA PHE A 93 -37.47 -43.84 -27.19
C PHE A 93 -36.20 -43.40 -27.91
N SER A 94 -35.27 -42.81 -27.18
CA SER A 94 -33.87 -42.67 -27.62
C SER A 94 -33.11 -43.92 -27.24
N CYS A 95 -32.30 -44.48 -28.12
CA CYS A 95 -31.52 -45.69 -27.83
C CYS A 95 -30.04 -45.33 -27.70
N TYR A 96 -29.42 -45.69 -26.58
CA TYR A 96 -27.98 -45.56 -26.39
C TYR A 96 -27.34 -46.94 -26.34
N ILE A 97 -26.45 -47.21 -27.27
CA ILE A 97 -25.86 -48.53 -27.51
C ILE A 97 -24.36 -48.44 -27.18
N PHE A 98 -24.00 -48.98 -26.02
CA PHE A 98 -22.61 -49.00 -25.57
C PHE A 98 -21.74 -49.88 -26.48
N ALA A 99 -20.46 -49.57 -26.56
CA ALA A 99 -19.50 -50.37 -27.30
C ALA A 99 -19.53 -51.84 -26.85
N GLY A 100 -19.69 -52.77 -27.80
CA GLY A 100 -19.82 -54.20 -27.54
C GLY A 100 -21.25 -54.70 -27.34
N ALA A 101 -22.27 -53.85 -27.36
CA ALA A 101 -23.66 -54.29 -27.49
C ALA A 101 -23.98 -54.58 -28.96
N VAL A 102 -24.43 -55.81 -29.26
CA VAL A 102 -24.68 -56.25 -30.65
C VAL A 102 -26.06 -56.87 -30.77
N PHE A 103 -26.93 -56.30 -31.60
CA PHE A 103 -28.23 -56.90 -31.92
C PHE A 103 -28.07 -57.98 -32.98
N ASN A 104 -28.27 -59.24 -32.61
CA ASN A 104 -28.28 -60.38 -33.52
C ASN A 104 -29.71 -60.66 -34.01
N VAL A 105 -30.02 -60.25 -35.23
CA VAL A 105 -31.37 -60.36 -35.81
C VAL A 105 -31.49 -61.59 -36.69
N SER A 106 -32.48 -62.43 -36.40
CA SER A 106 -32.71 -63.70 -37.09
C SER A 106 -33.17 -63.50 -38.54
N ALA A 107 -32.89 -64.47 -39.41
CA ALA A 107 -33.25 -64.41 -40.82
C ALA A 107 -34.75 -64.14 -41.03
N GLY A 108 -35.07 -63.19 -41.92
CA GLY A 108 -36.45 -62.82 -42.24
C GLY A 108 -37.17 -61.99 -41.17
N LYS A 109 -36.47 -61.55 -40.12
CA LYS A 109 -36.98 -60.65 -39.07
C LYS A 109 -36.42 -59.25 -39.22
N THR A 110 -37.15 -58.26 -38.71
CA THR A 110 -36.80 -56.84 -38.78
C THR A 110 -36.81 -56.20 -37.39
N LEU A 111 -35.70 -55.55 -37.03
CA LEU A 111 -35.61 -54.63 -35.90
C LEU A 111 -35.69 -53.19 -36.43
N THR A 112 -36.68 -52.43 -35.98
CA THR A 112 -36.90 -51.03 -36.38
C THR A 112 -36.70 -50.08 -35.21
N PHE A 113 -35.82 -49.10 -35.35
CA PHE A 113 -35.69 -47.97 -34.44
C PHE A 113 -36.36 -46.73 -35.07
N SER A 114 -37.48 -46.30 -34.51
CA SER A 114 -38.20 -45.11 -34.98
C SER A 114 -37.76 -43.81 -34.29
N GLY A 115 -36.94 -43.91 -33.24
CA GLY A 115 -36.37 -42.77 -32.51
C GLY A 115 -34.85 -42.64 -32.71
N PRO A 116 -34.19 -41.65 -32.09
CA PRO A 116 -32.75 -41.44 -32.24
C PRO A 116 -31.93 -42.63 -31.74
N VAL A 117 -30.92 -43.04 -32.51
CA VAL A 117 -29.95 -44.06 -32.11
C VAL A 117 -28.59 -43.42 -31.90
N LEU A 118 -28.06 -43.52 -30.67
CA LEU A 118 -26.69 -43.19 -30.32
C LEU A 118 -25.91 -44.47 -30.12
N ARG A 119 -24.79 -44.62 -30.83
CA ARG A 119 -23.92 -45.79 -30.72
C ARG A 119 -22.47 -45.37 -30.57
N GLU A 120 -21.74 -46.10 -29.75
CA GLU A 120 -20.30 -45.90 -29.55
C GLU A 120 -19.43 -46.73 -30.52
N SER A 121 -20.03 -47.60 -31.33
CA SER A 121 -19.32 -48.47 -32.28
C SER A 121 -20.14 -48.74 -33.54
N ASP A 122 -19.48 -48.83 -34.68
CA ASP A 122 -20.12 -49.20 -35.95
C ASP A 122 -20.50 -50.69 -36.04
N THR A 123 -19.94 -51.55 -35.18
CA THR A 123 -20.27 -52.98 -35.13
C THR A 123 -21.26 -53.30 -34.03
N TRP A 124 -22.50 -52.83 -34.19
CA TRP A 124 -23.58 -52.95 -33.19
C TRP A 124 -24.77 -53.82 -33.65
N THR A 125 -24.71 -54.35 -34.87
CA THR A 125 -25.70 -55.30 -35.41
C THR A 125 -24.99 -56.53 -35.99
N SER A 126 -25.69 -57.66 -35.99
CA SER A 126 -25.24 -58.94 -36.56
C SER A 126 -26.45 -59.80 -36.94
N GLY A 127 -26.18 -60.99 -37.49
CA GLY A 127 -27.24 -61.88 -37.98
C GLY A 127 -27.58 -61.60 -39.44
N SER A 128 -28.61 -62.29 -39.93
CA SER A 128 -29.04 -62.23 -41.34
C SER A 128 -30.44 -61.64 -41.52
N GLY A 129 -31.02 -61.06 -40.47
CA GLY A 129 -32.22 -60.23 -40.53
C GLY A 129 -31.91 -58.78 -40.90
N THR A 130 -32.93 -57.93 -40.84
CA THR A 130 -32.86 -56.51 -41.24
C THR A 130 -32.89 -55.61 -40.00
N VAL A 131 -32.03 -54.59 -39.97
CA VAL A 131 -32.12 -53.49 -38.98
C VAL A 131 -32.38 -52.18 -39.71
N THR A 132 -33.44 -51.47 -39.33
CA THR A 132 -33.80 -50.16 -39.90
C THR A 132 -33.79 -49.12 -38.78
N HIS A 133 -33.30 -47.91 -39.08
CA HIS A 133 -33.28 -46.79 -38.14
C HIS A 133 -33.45 -45.46 -38.89
N SER A 134 -34.18 -44.51 -38.30
CA SER A 134 -34.58 -43.25 -38.97
C SER A 134 -33.58 -42.11 -38.82
N SER A 135 -32.64 -42.19 -37.86
CA SER A 135 -31.55 -41.21 -37.70
C SER A 135 -30.39 -41.81 -36.91
N ASP A 136 -29.19 -41.70 -37.45
CA ASP A 136 -27.95 -42.17 -36.84
C ASP A 136 -27.21 -40.97 -36.23
N ARG A 137 -26.85 -41.04 -34.95
CA ARG A 137 -25.89 -40.12 -34.34
C ARG A 137 -24.76 -40.94 -33.74
N LEU A 138 -23.68 -41.11 -34.51
CA LEU A 138 -22.44 -41.69 -34.01
C LEU A 138 -21.95 -40.89 -32.78
N GLY A 139 -21.74 -41.58 -31.66
CA GLY A 139 -21.16 -41.03 -30.45
C GLY A 139 -19.66 -40.77 -30.66
N VAL A 140 -19.35 -39.70 -31.40
CA VAL A 140 -18.03 -39.06 -31.57
C VAL A 140 -16.86 -40.00 -31.93
N GLU A 141 -16.70 -40.26 -33.22
CA GLU A 141 -15.44 -39.95 -33.91
C GLU A 141 -15.80 -39.01 -35.07
N LEU A 142 -15.44 -37.72 -34.94
CA LEU A 142 -15.47 -36.78 -36.06
C LEU A 142 -14.38 -37.19 -37.05
N THR A 143 -14.69 -38.10 -37.96
CA THR A 143 -13.80 -38.36 -39.10
C THR A 143 -13.84 -37.14 -40.01
N ALA A 144 -12.67 -36.64 -40.40
CA ALA A 144 -12.47 -35.42 -41.18
C ALA A 144 -13.39 -35.28 -42.42
N SER A 145 -13.87 -36.38 -42.99
CA SER A 145 -14.78 -36.36 -44.16
C SER A 145 -16.19 -35.79 -43.90
N LEU A 146 -16.65 -35.73 -42.65
CA LEU A 146 -17.96 -35.12 -42.31
C LEU A 146 -17.86 -33.61 -42.07
N ILE A 147 -16.66 -33.10 -41.79
CA ILE A 147 -16.39 -31.66 -41.69
C ILE A 147 -16.41 -31.04 -43.09
N ASP A 148 -15.79 -31.70 -44.07
CA ASP A 148 -15.78 -31.23 -45.47
C ASP A 148 -17.18 -31.22 -46.09
N ALA A 149 -18.03 -32.22 -45.79
CA ALA A 149 -19.39 -32.29 -46.34
C ALA A 149 -20.36 -31.27 -45.68
N ALA A 150 -20.11 -30.85 -44.45
CA ALA A 150 -20.92 -29.85 -43.75
C ALA A 150 -20.55 -28.41 -44.15
N ILE A 151 -19.33 -28.18 -44.62
CA ILE A 151 -18.87 -26.87 -45.11
C ILE A 151 -19.34 -26.60 -46.55
N ASP A 152 -19.54 -27.63 -47.37
CA ASP A 152 -19.92 -27.47 -48.79
C ASP A 152 -21.45 -27.49 -49.05
N ALA A 153 -22.27 -27.79 -48.03
CA ALA A 153 -23.73 -27.78 -48.14
C ALA A 153 -24.30 -26.44 -47.64
N THR A 154 -24.41 -25.46 -48.55
CA THR A 154 -25.24 -24.23 -48.48
C THR A 154 -26.00 -23.97 -47.17
N PRO A 155 -25.64 -22.94 -46.37
CA PRO A 155 -26.30 -22.69 -45.10
C PRO A 155 -27.65 -22.00 -45.36
N THR A 156 -28.74 -22.75 -45.21
CA THR A 156 -30.04 -22.13 -44.93
C THR A 156 -30.56 -22.65 -43.60
N ALA A 157 -30.75 -21.71 -42.67
CA ALA A 157 -31.42 -21.84 -41.38
C ALA A 157 -30.63 -22.49 -40.23
N LEU A 158 -29.74 -21.71 -39.63
CA LEU A 158 -29.67 -21.60 -38.17
C LEU A 158 -29.54 -20.12 -37.79
N SER A 159 -30.65 -19.59 -37.26
CA SER A 159 -30.75 -18.26 -36.70
C SER A 159 -29.95 -18.19 -35.40
N ILE A 160 -28.85 -17.45 -35.41
CA ILE A 160 -28.15 -16.95 -34.23
C ILE A 160 -27.93 -15.47 -34.49
N TYR A 161 -28.55 -14.62 -33.65
CA TYR A 161 -28.46 -13.16 -33.48
C TYR A 161 -28.24 -12.25 -34.71
N PRO A 162 -29.02 -11.17 -34.89
CA PRO A 162 -28.81 -10.25 -36.00
C PRO A 162 -27.48 -9.51 -35.83
N ILE A 163 -26.47 -9.93 -36.60
CA ILE A 163 -25.32 -9.10 -36.94
C ILE A 163 -25.89 -7.89 -37.68
N ILE A 164 -25.75 -6.71 -37.07
CA ILE A 164 -26.10 -5.44 -37.70
C ILE A 164 -25.10 -5.17 -38.82
N THR A 165 -25.60 -4.54 -39.89
CA THR A 165 -24.98 -4.33 -41.21
C THR A 165 -23.71 -3.45 -41.19
N ALA A 166 -23.09 -3.23 -40.04
CA ALA A 166 -21.84 -2.49 -39.89
C ALA A 166 -20.59 -3.40 -39.77
N GLU A 167 -20.75 -4.72 -39.67
CA GLU A 167 -19.62 -5.67 -39.52
C GLU A 167 -19.31 -6.48 -40.80
N SER A 168 -19.94 -6.17 -41.95
CA SER A 168 -19.78 -6.97 -43.19
C SER A 168 -18.73 -6.47 -44.20
N ASP A 169 -17.91 -5.47 -43.86
CA ASP A 169 -17.00 -4.85 -44.85
C ASP A 169 -15.53 -5.24 -44.72
N VAL A 170 -15.22 -6.43 -44.16
CA VAL A 170 -13.93 -7.10 -44.41
C VAL A 170 -14.17 -8.59 -44.69
N PRO A 171 -14.05 -9.06 -45.95
CA PRO A 171 -14.13 -10.49 -46.23
C PRO A 171 -12.81 -11.14 -45.80
N LEU A 172 -12.80 -11.79 -44.64
CA LEU A 172 -11.76 -12.78 -44.35
C LEU A 172 -12.08 -14.05 -45.15
N THR A 173 -11.28 -14.32 -46.19
CA THR A 173 -11.33 -15.61 -46.89
C THR A 173 -10.61 -16.67 -46.08
N THR A 174 -11.08 -17.91 -46.13
CA THR A 174 -10.49 -19.10 -45.49
C THR A 174 -9.02 -19.37 -45.87
N ASP A 175 -8.49 -18.71 -46.91
CA ASP A 175 -7.10 -18.82 -47.35
C ASP A 175 -6.10 -18.09 -46.43
N ASP A 176 -6.57 -17.29 -45.47
CA ASP A 176 -5.70 -16.44 -44.63
C ASP A 176 -5.58 -16.90 -43.17
N ILE A 177 -6.03 -18.12 -42.84
CA ILE A 177 -5.96 -18.67 -41.47
C ILE A 177 -5.22 -20.01 -41.52
N ASP A 178 -4.09 -20.10 -40.82
CA ASP A 178 -3.35 -21.36 -40.69
C ASP A 178 -3.84 -22.13 -39.45
N GLU A 179 -4.76 -23.07 -39.69
CA GLU A 179 -5.35 -23.89 -38.62
C GLU A 179 -4.39 -24.87 -37.96
N SER A 180 -3.15 -25.01 -38.46
CA SER A 180 -2.11 -25.78 -37.76
C SER A 180 -1.67 -25.11 -36.45
N TYR A 181 -1.92 -23.81 -36.32
CA TYR A 181 -1.74 -23.06 -35.08
C TYR A 181 -3.05 -22.95 -34.28
N ILE A 182 -2.91 -22.94 -32.96
CA ILE A 182 -4.03 -22.80 -32.04
C ILE A 182 -4.65 -21.39 -32.11
N TYR A 183 -5.89 -21.29 -31.66
CA TYR A 183 -6.72 -20.08 -31.82
C TYR A 183 -6.12 -18.81 -31.20
N ASP A 184 -5.36 -18.92 -30.12
CA ASP A 184 -4.75 -17.79 -29.43
C ASP A 184 -3.33 -17.45 -29.94
N ASP A 185 -2.83 -18.13 -30.97
CA ASP A 185 -1.52 -17.89 -31.58
C ASP A 185 -1.60 -16.90 -32.76
N PRO A 186 -0.88 -15.77 -32.72
CA PRO A 186 -0.85 -14.78 -33.80
C PRO A 186 -0.43 -15.35 -35.16
N ARG A 187 0.35 -16.44 -35.20
CA ARG A 187 0.79 -17.09 -36.45
C ARG A 187 -0.37 -17.69 -37.23
N ARG A 188 -1.42 -18.13 -36.54
CA ARG A 188 -2.70 -18.55 -37.16
C ARG A 188 -3.26 -17.45 -38.07
N TYR A 189 -2.97 -16.19 -37.77
CA TYR A 189 -3.47 -15.01 -38.47
C TYR A 189 -2.42 -14.34 -39.38
N GLY A 190 -1.30 -15.02 -39.62
CA GLY A 190 -0.26 -14.57 -40.56
C GLY A 190 0.93 -13.83 -39.94
N ALA A 191 1.07 -13.82 -38.60
CA ALA A 191 2.26 -13.25 -37.96
C ALA A 191 3.51 -14.08 -38.30
N ALA A 192 4.61 -13.41 -38.65
CA ALA A 192 5.88 -14.03 -39.02
C ALA A 192 6.69 -14.49 -37.79
N MET A 193 6.57 -13.79 -36.66
CA MET A 193 7.31 -14.11 -35.42
C MET A 193 8.84 -14.12 -35.62
N ASP A 194 9.35 -13.21 -36.44
CA ASP A 194 10.78 -13.06 -36.74
C ASP A 194 11.42 -11.83 -36.08
N GLY A 195 10.62 -11.02 -35.37
CA GLY A 195 11.03 -9.76 -34.74
C GLY A 195 11.47 -8.68 -35.73
N ALA A 196 11.13 -8.81 -37.02
CA ALA A 196 11.55 -7.89 -38.07
C ALA A 196 10.39 -7.50 -38.99
N THR A 197 9.54 -8.45 -39.37
CA THR A 197 8.34 -8.24 -40.18
C THR A 197 7.26 -7.55 -39.35
N ASN A 198 6.56 -6.59 -39.94
CA ASN A 198 5.45 -5.92 -39.25
C ASN A 198 4.26 -6.88 -39.09
N ASP A 199 4.10 -7.41 -37.88
CA ASP A 199 3.08 -8.38 -37.52
C ASP A 199 1.74 -7.72 -37.13
N THR A 200 1.67 -6.39 -37.06
CA THR A 200 0.49 -5.65 -36.55
C THR A 200 -0.82 -6.11 -37.21
N ALA A 201 -0.84 -6.25 -38.55
CA ALA A 201 -2.05 -6.67 -39.26
C ALA A 201 -2.53 -8.08 -38.89
N ALA A 202 -1.62 -8.98 -38.52
CA ALA A 202 -1.98 -10.32 -38.06
C ALA A 202 -2.63 -10.27 -36.67
N PHE A 203 -2.12 -9.43 -35.78
CA PHE A 203 -2.73 -9.19 -34.48
C PHE A 203 -4.07 -8.45 -34.60
N ASP A 204 -4.20 -7.42 -35.45
CA ASP A 204 -5.47 -6.73 -35.71
C ASP A 204 -6.54 -7.72 -36.16
N LYS A 205 -6.15 -8.64 -37.06
CA LYS A 205 -7.03 -9.73 -37.50
C LYS A 205 -7.39 -10.67 -36.35
N GLN A 206 -6.44 -11.02 -35.50
CA GLN A 206 -6.69 -11.86 -34.32
C GLN A 206 -7.67 -11.19 -33.33
N VAL A 207 -7.50 -9.90 -33.06
CA VAL A 207 -8.40 -9.11 -32.20
C VAL A 207 -9.80 -9.03 -32.83
N SER A 208 -9.89 -8.84 -34.15
CA SER A 208 -11.17 -8.71 -34.87
C SER A 208 -12.08 -9.94 -34.78
N VAL A 209 -11.51 -11.14 -34.56
CA VAL A 209 -12.30 -12.37 -34.38
C VAL A 209 -12.67 -12.63 -32.92
N GLY A 210 -12.39 -11.71 -32.00
CA GLY A 210 -12.81 -11.79 -30.60
C GLY A 210 -11.97 -12.74 -29.75
N VAL A 211 -10.66 -12.84 -30.02
CA VAL A 211 -9.73 -13.57 -29.12
C VAL A 211 -9.66 -12.86 -27.76
N GLN A 212 -10.02 -13.55 -26.69
CA GLN A 212 -9.97 -12.97 -25.34
C GLN A 212 -8.56 -12.84 -24.78
N THR A 213 -7.65 -13.73 -25.18
CA THR A 213 -6.25 -13.72 -24.72
C THR A 213 -5.33 -14.08 -25.87
N ILE A 214 -4.44 -13.17 -26.21
CA ILE A 214 -3.38 -13.34 -27.21
C ILE A 214 -2.19 -14.00 -26.52
N LYS A 215 -1.68 -15.10 -27.08
CA LYS A 215 -0.48 -15.79 -26.56
C LYS A 215 0.71 -15.56 -27.46
N LEU A 216 1.82 -15.14 -26.88
CA LEU A 216 3.06 -14.92 -27.62
C LEU A 216 3.99 -16.12 -27.50
N TYR A 217 4.48 -16.61 -28.64
CA TYR A 217 5.40 -17.76 -28.71
C TYR A 217 6.81 -17.39 -29.15
N GLY A 218 7.09 -16.09 -29.28
CA GLY A 218 8.37 -15.58 -29.75
C GLY A 218 8.39 -14.06 -29.83
N THR A 219 9.22 -13.53 -30.72
CA THR A 219 9.40 -12.08 -30.92
C THR A 219 8.60 -11.60 -32.12
N TYR A 220 7.81 -10.55 -31.94
CA TYR A 220 6.96 -9.94 -32.97
C TYR A 220 7.29 -8.45 -33.09
N ALA A 221 7.42 -7.95 -34.31
CA ALA A 221 7.59 -6.51 -34.54
C ALA A 221 6.23 -5.87 -34.83
N VAL A 222 5.85 -4.88 -34.04
CA VAL A 222 4.51 -4.24 -34.13
C VAL A 222 4.63 -2.72 -34.14
N ALA A 223 3.69 -2.06 -34.81
CA ALA A 223 3.57 -0.61 -34.84
C ALA A 223 2.19 -0.23 -34.34
N ASP A 224 2.13 0.40 -33.15
CA ASP A 224 0.90 0.93 -32.57
C ASP A 224 -0.20 -0.13 -32.39
N LEU A 225 0.17 -1.34 -31.92
CA LEU A 225 -0.77 -2.46 -31.81
C LEU A 225 -1.88 -2.17 -30.80
N ASP A 226 -3.11 -2.10 -31.29
CA ASP A 226 -4.33 -2.00 -30.49
C ASP A 226 -4.83 -3.40 -30.11
N ILE A 227 -4.88 -3.69 -28.80
CA ILE A 227 -5.31 -5.00 -28.30
C ILE A 227 -6.82 -5.11 -28.08
N GLY A 228 -7.57 -4.01 -28.25
CA GLY A 228 -9.00 -3.96 -27.96
C GLY A 228 -9.33 -4.44 -26.55
N ASP A 229 -10.29 -5.38 -26.47
CA ASP A 229 -10.72 -6.00 -25.22
C ASP A 229 -9.87 -7.23 -24.82
N SER A 230 -8.83 -7.53 -25.59
CA SER A 230 -8.00 -8.72 -25.40
C SER A 230 -7.02 -8.53 -24.25
N SER A 231 -6.69 -9.63 -23.57
CA SER A 231 -5.50 -9.74 -22.72
C SER A 231 -4.31 -10.27 -23.54
N ILE A 232 -3.09 -10.08 -23.03
CA ILE A 232 -1.86 -10.65 -23.58
C ILE A 232 -1.19 -11.53 -22.51
N ASP A 233 -0.80 -12.73 -22.92
CA ASP A 233 0.03 -13.64 -22.16
C ASP A 233 1.30 -13.98 -22.94
N GLY A 234 2.44 -13.47 -22.47
CA GLY A 234 3.73 -13.67 -23.10
C GLY A 234 4.38 -15.03 -22.86
N GLN A 235 3.83 -15.87 -21.99
CA GLN A 235 4.37 -17.19 -21.69
C GLN A 235 5.86 -17.18 -21.26
N ASN A 236 6.36 -16.05 -20.73
CA ASN A 236 7.76 -15.77 -20.36
C ASN A 236 8.79 -15.77 -21.50
N ILE A 237 8.34 -15.96 -22.75
CA ILE A 237 9.20 -16.00 -23.95
C ILE A 237 8.80 -14.97 -25.00
N GLY A 238 7.59 -14.43 -24.87
CA GLY A 238 6.97 -13.46 -25.73
C GLY A 238 7.67 -12.13 -25.65
N LYS A 239 7.91 -11.53 -26.82
CA LYS A 239 8.53 -10.22 -26.93
C LYS A 239 7.87 -9.40 -28.02
N PHE A 240 7.58 -8.14 -27.71
CA PHE A 240 7.30 -7.13 -28.72
C PHE A 240 8.50 -6.22 -28.93
N VAL A 241 8.77 -5.91 -30.20
CA VAL A 241 9.70 -4.85 -30.61
C VAL A 241 8.93 -3.80 -31.42
N ALA A 242 9.28 -2.52 -31.28
CA ALA A 242 8.64 -1.53 -32.14
C ALA A 242 9.10 -1.71 -33.59
N TYR A 243 8.14 -1.76 -34.50
CA TYR A 243 8.41 -1.68 -35.92
C TYR A 243 8.70 -0.21 -36.32
N THR A 244 9.42 -0.04 -37.43
CA THR A 244 9.84 1.30 -37.88
C THR A 244 8.65 2.22 -38.12
N GLY A 245 8.66 3.40 -37.50
CA GLY A 245 7.60 4.41 -37.63
C GLY A 245 6.52 4.37 -36.55
N ALA A 246 6.55 3.39 -35.65
CA ALA A 246 5.65 3.32 -34.50
C ALA A 246 5.77 4.55 -33.58
N THR A 247 4.70 4.86 -32.86
CA THR A 247 4.69 5.84 -31.77
C THR A 247 4.56 5.16 -30.40
N ASP A 248 3.83 4.06 -30.36
CA ASP A 248 3.65 3.15 -29.23
C ASP A 248 3.93 1.71 -29.69
N VAL A 249 4.41 0.84 -28.80
CA VAL A 249 4.44 -0.60 -29.09
C VAL A 249 3.03 -1.18 -28.93
N LEU A 250 2.46 -0.98 -27.74
CA LEU A 250 1.12 -1.44 -27.39
C LEU A 250 0.21 -0.27 -27.04
N VAL A 251 -1.03 -0.36 -27.51
CA VAL A 251 -2.13 0.55 -27.22
C VAL A 251 -3.24 -0.24 -26.55
N VAL A 252 -3.63 0.21 -25.36
CA VAL A 252 -4.75 -0.33 -24.61
C VAL A 252 -5.87 0.70 -24.71
N PRO A 253 -6.81 0.54 -25.65
CA PRO A 253 -7.86 1.52 -25.85
C PRO A 253 -8.86 1.48 -24.69
N ASN A 254 -9.72 2.51 -24.65
CA ASN A 254 -10.93 2.43 -23.86
C ASN A 254 -11.85 1.30 -24.34
N GLN A 255 -12.59 0.70 -23.41
CA GLN A 255 -13.72 -0.16 -23.77
C GLN A 255 -14.95 0.67 -24.10
N THR A 256 -15.71 0.21 -25.10
CA THR A 256 -17.04 0.76 -25.35
C THR A 256 -18.03 0.07 -24.40
N GLY A 257 -18.30 0.66 -23.22
CA GLY A 257 -19.21 0.06 -22.24
C GLY A 257 -18.69 0.16 -20.80
N ASP A 258 -18.68 -0.97 -20.08
CA ASP A 258 -18.16 -1.06 -18.71
C ASP A 258 -16.63 -1.23 -18.73
N SER A 259 -15.89 -0.18 -18.38
CA SER A 259 -14.42 -0.18 -18.41
C SER A 259 -13.76 -0.94 -17.26
N TRP A 260 -14.53 -1.54 -16.34
CA TRP A 260 -14.00 -2.29 -15.18
C TRP A 260 -13.66 -3.76 -15.45
N HIS A 261 -13.69 -4.19 -16.70
CA HIS A 261 -13.22 -5.52 -17.05
C HIS A 261 -11.70 -5.58 -17.05
N TYR A 262 -11.14 -6.35 -16.12
CA TYR A 262 -9.69 -6.44 -15.98
C TYR A 262 -9.05 -7.08 -17.22
N ARG A 263 -8.13 -6.34 -17.85
CA ARG A 263 -7.28 -6.83 -18.93
C ARG A 263 -5.88 -7.08 -18.41
N TYR A 264 -5.33 -8.24 -18.75
CA TYR A 264 -4.00 -8.66 -18.30
C TYR A 264 -3.00 -8.49 -19.42
N ILE A 265 -1.85 -7.88 -19.12
CA ILE A 265 -0.66 -7.84 -19.96
C ILE A 265 0.45 -8.44 -19.12
N LYS A 266 0.82 -9.68 -19.39
CA LYS A 266 1.70 -10.42 -18.47
C LYS A 266 2.75 -11.29 -19.15
N ASP A 267 3.81 -11.57 -18.39
CA ASP A 267 4.84 -12.56 -18.73
C ASP A 267 5.55 -12.28 -20.08
N LEU A 268 5.75 -11.00 -20.45
CA LEU A 268 6.37 -10.61 -21.74
C LEU A 268 7.43 -9.50 -21.64
N GLU A 269 8.27 -9.40 -22.68
CA GLU A 269 9.21 -8.29 -22.88
C GLU A 269 8.67 -7.27 -23.90
N ILE A 270 8.84 -5.97 -23.62
CA ILE A 270 8.63 -4.88 -24.57
C ILE A 270 9.94 -4.13 -24.75
N ASP A 271 10.44 -4.09 -25.98
CA ASP A 271 11.69 -3.42 -26.36
C ASP A 271 11.39 -2.37 -27.43
N ALA A 272 11.23 -1.11 -27.02
CA ALA A 272 10.66 -0.08 -27.88
C ALA A 272 11.63 0.36 -29.00
N THR A 273 12.74 1.05 -28.69
CA THR A 273 13.59 1.65 -29.76
C THR A 273 15.09 1.47 -29.58
N GLY A 274 15.51 0.64 -28.62
CA GLY A 274 16.91 0.57 -28.19
C GLY A 274 17.37 1.83 -27.44
N ASP A 275 18.48 1.70 -26.69
CA ASP A 275 18.88 2.64 -25.63
C ASP A 275 19.17 4.09 -26.10
N SER A 276 19.63 4.27 -27.34
CA SER A 276 20.08 5.57 -27.83
C SER A 276 18.94 6.50 -28.25
N ILE A 277 17.80 5.95 -28.70
CA ILE A 277 16.74 6.72 -29.36
C ILE A 277 15.61 7.06 -28.37
N ARG A 278 15.05 6.05 -27.67
CA ARG A 278 13.96 6.22 -26.67
C ARG A 278 12.84 7.16 -27.14
N THR A 279 12.29 6.94 -28.35
CA THR A 279 11.23 7.80 -28.94
C THR A 279 9.84 7.17 -28.99
N VAL A 280 9.74 5.85 -28.80
CA VAL A 280 8.48 5.09 -28.82
C VAL A 280 8.05 4.75 -27.40
N ASN A 281 6.77 4.85 -27.07
CA ASN A 281 6.28 4.43 -25.77
C ASN A 281 6.08 2.90 -25.72
N GLY A 282 6.23 2.29 -24.55
CA GLY A 282 6.04 0.86 -24.37
C GLY A 282 4.56 0.50 -24.43
N ILE A 283 3.83 0.83 -23.36
CA ILE A 283 2.38 0.60 -23.24
C ILE A 283 1.70 1.94 -23.08
N THR A 284 0.78 2.27 -23.97
CA THR A 284 -0.05 3.48 -23.88
C THR A 284 -1.49 3.09 -23.55
N ILE A 285 -1.96 3.56 -22.40
CA ILE A 285 -3.30 3.32 -21.87
C ILE A 285 -4.16 4.54 -22.18
N ASP A 286 -5.23 4.32 -22.95
CA ASP A 286 -6.14 5.35 -23.47
C ASP A 286 -5.40 6.47 -24.25
N ARG A 287 -5.34 6.34 -25.57
CA ARG A 287 -4.86 7.45 -26.41
C ARG A 287 -5.86 8.61 -26.33
N ALA A 288 -5.33 9.82 -26.16
CA ALA A 288 -6.08 11.05 -25.97
C ALA A 288 -7.42 11.12 -26.76
N GLY A 289 -8.54 10.97 -26.04
CA GLY A 289 -9.89 11.18 -26.57
C GLY A 289 -10.79 9.94 -26.66
N ALA A 290 -10.34 8.73 -26.29
CA ALA A 290 -11.15 7.52 -26.42
C ALA A 290 -12.07 7.21 -25.21
N GLY A 291 -11.90 7.93 -24.09
CA GLY A 291 -12.66 7.71 -22.85
C GLY A 291 -11.90 6.83 -21.88
N GLY A 292 -12.17 6.90 -20.58
CA GLY A 292 -11.30 6.30 -19.57
C GLY A 292 -11.11 4.79 -19.61
N ALA A 293 -9.90 4.36 -19.95
CA ALA A 293 -9.46 3.02 -19.59
C ALA A 293 -9.39 2.88 -18.06
N ALA A 294 -9.69 1.68 -17.57
CA ALA A 294 -9.60 1.31 -16.16
C ALA A 294 -9.27 -0.18 -16.05
N GLY A 295 -8.85 -0.61 -14.85
CA GLY A 295 -8.69 -2.03 -14.53
C GLY A 295 -7.60 -2.74 -15.34
N ILE A 296 -6.49 -2.08 -15.67
CA ILE A 296 -5.39 -2.74 -16.39
C ILE A 296 -4.46 -3.44 -15.40
N VAL A 297 -4.13 -4.70 -15.64
CA VAL A 297 -3.12 -5.45 -14.88
C VAL A 297 -1.89 -5.69 -15.75
N ILE A 298 -0.77 -5.08 -15.39
CA ILE A 298 0.54 -5.32 -16.01
C ILE A 298 1.36 -6.14 -15.01
N ASP A 299 1.61 -7.41 -15.31
CA ASP A 299 2.22 -8.34 -14.35
C ASP A 299 3.46 -9.05 -14.93
N THR A 300 4.57 -9.02 -14.22
CA THR A 300 5.78 -9.77 -14.56
C THR A 300 6.28 -9.45 -15.99
N CYS A 301 6.12 -8.18 -16.39
CA CYS A 301 6.62 -7.68 -17.67
C CYS A 301 8.03 -7.09 -17.55
N TYR A 302 8.78 -7.10 -18.66
CA TYR A 302 10.08 -6.42 -18.77
C TYR A 302 10.02 -5.36 -19.88
N ILE A 303 9.88 -4.10 -19.51
CA ILE A 303 9.66 -2.98 -20.44
C ILE A 303 10.92 -2.12 -20.50
N ARG A 304 11.45 -1.85 -21.71
CA ARG A 304 12.69 -1.08 -21.82
C ARG A 304 12.85 -0.23 -23.07
N PHE A 305 13.78 0.70 -22.98
CA PHE A 305 14.24 1.55 -24.09
C PHE A 305 13.12 2.35 -24.76
N ALA A 306 12.12 2.72 -23.96
CA ALA A 306 10.99 3.52 -24.39
C ALA A 306 11.20 5.00 -24.10
N ASN A 307 10.48 5.87 -24.81
CA ASN A 307 10.28 7.23 -24.35
C ASN A 307 9.56 7.18 -22.99
N ILE A 308 8.40 6.55 -22.94
CA ILE A 308 7.64 6.29 -21.72
C ILE A 308 7.37 4.79 -21.65
N GLY A 309 7.75 4.12 -20.55
CA GLY A 309 7.51 2.69 -20.38
C GLY A 309 6.01 2.37 -20.32
N ILE A 310 5.32 2.99 -19.37
CA ILE A 310 3.86 2.92 -19.20
C ILE A 310 3.31 4.35 -19.25
N TYR A 311 2.48 4.64 -20.24
CA TYR A 311 2.01 5.97 -20.56
C TYR A 311 0.49 6.09 -20.39
N LYS A 312 0.06 7.03 -19.55
CA LYS A 312 -1.34 7.37 -19.27
C LYS A 312 -1.56 8.85 -19.58
N PRO A 313 -1.64 9.24 -20.87
CA PRO A 313 -1.77 10.64 -21.30
C PRO A 313 -3.06 11.32 -20.89
N THR A 314 -4.09 10.54 -20.54
CA THR A 314 -5.38 11.05 -20.09
C THR A 314 -5.76 10.53 -18.72
N GLY A 315 -4.88 9.80 -18.03
CA GLY A 315 -5.21 9.13 -16.78
C GLY A 315 -5.83 7.75 -17.01
N SER A 316 -5.95 6.98 -15.93
CA SER A 316 -6.63 5.68 -15.85
C SER A 316 -6.68 5.28 -14.38
N ILE A 317 -7.73 4.56 -13.98
CA ILE A 317 -8.01 4.22 -12.57
C ILE A 317 -8.10 2.71 -12.35
N GLY A 318 -7.71 2.26 -11.16
CA GLY A 318 -7.81 0.84 -10.79
C GLY A 318 -6.76 -0.04 -11.45
N ASP A 319 -5.66 0.54 -11.95
CA ASP A 319 -4.60 -0.20 -12.62
C ASP A 319 -3.63 -0.80 -11.61
N HIS A 320 -3.16 -2.02 -11.91
CA HIS A 320 -2.22 -2.77 -11.12
C HIS A 320 -0.95 -3.05 -11.95
N VAL A 321 0.19 -2.54 -11.49
CA VAL A 321 1.51 -2.88 -12.03
C VAL A 321 2.23 -3.76 -11.01
N LEU A 322 2.35 -5.04 -11.31
CA LEU A 322 2.79 -6.09 -10.39
C LEU A 322 4.09 -6.70 -10.89
N SER A 323 5.10 -6.83 -10.03
CA SER A 323 6.37 -7.54 -10.30
C SER A 323 7.03 -7.18 -11.64
N THR A 324 6.77 -5.97 -12.15
CA THR A 324 7.15 -5.54 -13.50
C THR A 324 8.40 -4.70 -13.42
N THR A 325 9.37 -4.98 -14.29
CA THR A 325 10.58 -4.19 -14.41
C THR A 325 10.46 -3.23 -15.57
N VAL A 326 10.69 -1.95 -15.32
CA VAL A 326 10.75 -0.91 -16.34
C VAL A 326 12.13 -0.28 -16.31
N LYS A 327 12.85 -0.30 -17.44
CA LYS A 327 14.28 0.01 -17.46
C LYS A 327 14.71 0.86 -18.64
N SER A 328 15.62 1.80 -18.39
CA SER A 328 16.28 2.58 -19.43
C SER A 328 15.30 3.33 -20.35
N CYS A 329 14.26 3.93 -19.78
CA CYS A 329 13.30 4.78 -20.51
C CYS A 329 13.57 6.28 -20.29
N ASN A 330 12.92 7.21 -21.00
CA ASN A 330 12.95 8.62 -20.53
C ASN A 330 12.12 8.74 -19.25
N TYR A 331 10.90 8.18 -19.28
CA TYR A 331 10.02 7.97 -18.13
C TYR A 331 9.72 6.49 -17.95
N GLY A 332 9.77 5.97 -16.73
CA GLY A 332 9.33 4.60 -16.45
C GLY A 332 7.80 4.49 -16.51
N TYR A 333 7.13 5.20 -15.61
CA TYR A 333 5.68 5.39 -15.55
C TYR A 333 5.36 6.87 -15.67
N PHE A 334 4.36 7.22 -16.48
CA PHE A 334 3.91 8.59 -16.67
C PHE A 334 2.38 8.63 -16.67
N ALA A 335 1.81 9.39 -15.74
CA ALA A 335 0.36 9.62 -15.69
C ALA A 335 0.06 11.09 -15.49
N VAL A 336 -0.89 11.61 -16.28
CA VAL A 336 -1.48 12.94 -16.12
C VAL A 336 -3.00 12.81 -16.11
N ASP A 337 -3.69 13.71 -15.43
CA ASP A 337 -5.15 13.71 -15.41
C ASP A 337 -5.73 14.35 -16.69
N SER A 338 -7.02 14.16 -16.92
CA SER A 338 -7.71 14.77 -18.05
C SER A 338 -9.13 15.18 -17.69
N PRO A 339 -9.52 16.46 -17.86
CA PRO A 339 -10.91 16.89 -17.66
C PRO A 339 -11.85 16.44 -18.79
N SER A 340 -11.32 16.01 -19.93
CA SER A 340 -12.11 15.58 -21.08
C SER A 340 -11.31 14.60 -21.97
N PRO A 341 -11.59 13.29 -21.92
CA PRO A 341 -12.57 12.64 -21.05
C PRO A 341 -12.17 12.77 -19.58
N LEU A 342 -13.16 12.92 -18.68
CA LEU A 342 -12.90 13.02 -17.23
C LEU A 342 -12.20 11.75 -16.75
N GLN A 343 -10.93 11.87 -16.36
CA GLN A 343 -10.09 10.76 -15.95
C GLN A 343 -9.01 11.20 -14.96
N HIS A 344 -8.66 10.30 -14.06
CA HIS A 344 -7.76 10.56 -12.94
C HIS A 344 -6.48 9.73 -13.06
N THR A 345 -5.40 10.16 -12.42
CA THR A 345 -4.14 9.40 -12.36
C THR A 345 -4.08 8.40 -11.21
N GLY A 346 -5.15 8.34 -10.43
CA GLY A 346 -5.20 7.74 -9.11
C GLY A 346 -5.78 6.33 -9.01
N ALA A 347 -5.89 5.82 -7.78
CA ALA A 347 -6.43 4.51 -7.43
C ALA A 347 -5.65 3.34 -8.05
N ASN A 348 -4.32 3.48 -8.15
CA ASN A 348 -3.44 2.49 -8.78
C ASN A 348 -2.56 1.78 -7.76
N LEU A 349 -2.19 0.53 -8.04
CA LEU A 349 -1.24 -0.25 -7.24
C LEU A 349 0.01 -0.53 -8.07
N ILE A 350 1.17 -0.11 -7.57
CA ILE A 350 2.48 -0.51 -8.09
C ILE A 350 3.14 -1.37 -7.01
N ARG A 351 3.34 -2.66 -7.27
CA ARG A 351 3.89 -3.59 -6.28
C ARG A 351 5.10 -4.34 -6.82
N GLY A 352 6.21 -4.25 -6.10
CA GLY A 352 7.48 -4.88 -6.47
C GLY A 352 8.04 -4.35 -7.80
N GLY A 353 8.96 -5.12 -8.39
CA GLY A 353 9.62 -4.76 -9.64
C GLY A 353 10.79 -3.78 -9.46
N GLU A 354 11.54 -3.58 -10.55
CA GLU A 354 12.69 -2.67 -10.63
C GLU A 354 12.37 -1.52 -11.61
N TRP A 355 12.67 -0.29 -11.20
CA TRP A 355 12.45 0.93 -11.97
C TRP A 355 13.76 1.71 -12.08
N SER A 356 14.51 1.48 -13.16
CA SER A 356 15.92 1.90 -13.20
C SER A 356 16.42 2.47 -14.52
N GLY A 357 17.48 3.30 -14.45
CA GLY A 357 18.16 3.84 -15.64
C GLY A 357 17.36 4.89 -16.41
N HIS A 358 16.35 5.49 -15.78
CA HIS A 358 15.48 6.48 -16.41
C HIS A 358 16.17 7.83 -16.54
N ARG A 359 15.95 8.51 -17.68
CA ARG A 359 16.59 9.82 -17.95
C ARG A 359 15.89 11.00 -17.26
N LYS A 360 14.57 10.93 -17.06
CA LYS A 360 13.77 12.03 -16.51
C LYS A 360 13.14 11.70 -15.16
N ALA A 361 12.32 10.65 -15.09
CA ALA A 361 11.79 10.15 -13.84
C ALA A 361 11.47 8.65 -13.95
N ALA A 362 11.64 7.90 -12.86
CA ALA A 362 11.17 6.52 -12.83
C ALA A 362 9.65 6.47 -12.80
N ILE A 363 9.04 7.26 -11.91
CA ILE A 363 7.59 7.43 -11.81
C ILE A 363 7.27 8.92 -11.79
N TYR A 364 6.44 9.35 -12.74
CA TYR A 364 5.88 10.69 -12.82
C TYR A 364 4.35 10.62 -12.76
N ILE A 365 3.76 11.38 -11.85
CA ILE A 365 2.31 11.55 -11.75
C ILE A 365 2.00 13.03 -11.57
N SER A 366 1.17 13.60 -12.42
CA SER A 366 0.60 14.94 -12.24
C SER A 366 -0.93 14.87 -12.25
N ASN A 367 -1.57 15.63 -11.37
CA ASN A 367 -3.02 15.63 -11.22
C ASN A 367 -3.56 17.05 -11.00
N ASP A 368 -3.05 18.01 -11.77
CA ASP A 368 -3.21 19.43 -11.50
C ASP A 368 -4.64 19.94 -11.75
N THR A 369 -5.48 19.19 -12.47
CA THR A 369 -6.77 19.68 -12.97
C THR A 369 -7.99 19.03 -12.31
N LEU A 370 -7.82 17.88 -11.66
CA LEU A 370 -8.90 17.05 -11.13
C LEU A 370 -8.59 16.48 -9.74
N THR A 371 -9.52 15.70 -9.21
CA THR A 371 -9.45 15.05 -7.89
C THR A 371 -8.96 13.60 -8.08
N ALA A 372 -7.78 13.23 -7.58
CA ALA A 372 -7.28 11.84 -7.70
C ALA A 372 -7.81 10.89 -6.61
N GLY A 373 -7.79 9.58 -6.89
CA GLY A 373 -7.78 8.55 -5.84
C GLY A 373 -6.34 8.20 -5.46
N GLY A 374 -6.04 7.88 -4.20
CA GLY A 374 -4.70 7.54 -3.74
C GLY A 374 -4.10 6.34 -4.51
N SER A 375 -2.85 6.45 -4.95
CA SER A 375 -2.07 5.33 -5.49
C SER A 375 -1.14 4.74 -4.42
N ILE A 376 -0.86 3.45 -4.49
CA ILE A 376 0.00 2.72 -3.53
C ILE A 376 1.23 2.20 -4.27
N LEU A 377 2.42 2.55 -3.77
CA LEU A 377 3.70 1.97 -4.18
C LEU A 377 4.16 1.03 -3.06
N ASP A 378 4.20 -0.26 -3.32
CA ASP A 378 4.38 -1.33 -2.32
C ASP A 378 5.58 -2.22 -2.65
N GLY A 379 6.73 -1.90 -2.06
CA GLY A 379 7.99 -2.62 -2.26
C GLY A 379 8.70 -2.53 -3.62
N PRO A 380 8.47 -1.56 -4.53
CA PRO A 380 9.31 -1.42 -5.72
C PRO A 380 10.74 -0.97 -5.37
N ILE A 381 11.69 -1.35 -6.22
CA ILE A 381 13.06 -0.85 -6.22
C ILE A 381 13.18 0.24 -7.28
N ILE A 382 13.55 1.46 -6.88
CA ILE A 382 13.69 2.63 -7.75
C ILE A 382 15.13 3.12 -7.67
N GLU A 383 15.92 2.81 -8.70
CA GLU A 383 17.37 2.98 -8.60
C GLU A 383 18.09 3.40 -9.88
N SER A 384 19.30 3.94 -9.74
CA SER A 384 20.19 4.24 -10.87
C SER A 384 19.55 5.17 -11.92
N ASN A 385 18.63 6.05 -11.50
CA ASN A 385 17.97 6.99 -12.40
C ASN A 385 18.82 8.26 -12.54
N VAL A 386 18.95 8.76 -13.76
CA VAL A 386 19.64 10.04 -14.02
C VAL A 386 18.80 11.20 -13.48
N GLY A 387 17.48 11.09 -13.62
CA GLY A 387 16.51 12.04 -13.07
C GLY A 387 15.87 11.52 -11.78
N PHE A 388 14.61 11.91 -11.54
CA PHE A 388 13.91 11.61 -10.29
C PHE A 388 13.64 10.11 -10.11
N GLY A 389 13.62 9.66 -8.86
CA GLY A 389 12.97 8.38 -8.53
C GLY A 389 11.45 8.53 -8.70
N LEU A 390 10.85 9.38 -7.88
CA LEU A 390 9.42 9.70 -7.86
C LEU A 390 9.21 11.21 -7.97
N TYR A 391 8.40 11.64 -8.93
CA TYR A 391 7.96 13.04 -9.06
C TYR A 391 6.43 13.08 -9.08
N ILE A 392 5.84 13.81 -8.13
CA ILE A 392 4.39 13.98 -7.98
C ILE A 392 4.05 15.46 -8.01
N ASP A 393 3.07 15.82 -8.84
CA ASP A 393 2.56 17.18 -8.99
C ASP A 393 1.03 17.23 -8.86
N GLY A 394 0.50 18.34 -8.33
CA GLY A 394 -0.94 18.61 -8.31
C GLY A 394 -1.80 17.57 -7.56
N TYR A 395 -1.25 16.87 -6.58
CA TYR A 395 -2.01 15.87 -5.81
C TYR A 395 -2.80 16.48 -4.63
N ASN A 396 -3.24 17.73 -4.76
CA ASN A 396 -3.87 18.58 -3.74
C ASN A 396 -5.38 18.35 -3.58
N PHE A 397 -5.93 17.37 -4.28
CA PHE A 397 -7.35 17.01 -4.18
C PHE A 397 -7.53 15.49 -4.04
N GLY A 398 -6.56 14.76 -3.46
CA GLY A 398 -6.72 13.32 -3.28
C GLY A 398 -7.93 12.97 -2.38
N TYR A 399 -8.89 12.17 -2.86
CA TYR A 399 -9.93 11.60 -1.98
C TYR A 399 -9.33 10.66 -0.91
N THR A 400 -8.19 10.08 -1.24
CA THR A 400 -7.38 9.20 -0.39
C THR A 400 -5.91 9.55 -0.62
N PRO A 401 -5.05 9.40 0.40
CA PRO A 401 -3.64 9.77 0.30
C PRO A 401 -2.88 8.86 -0.65
N LEU A 402 -1.82 9.39 -1.26
CA LEU A 402 -0.80 8.56 -1.91
C LEU A 402 -0.01 7.81 -0.82
N GLU A 403 0.27 6.53 -1.05
CA GLU A 403 1.01 5.71 -0.09
C GLU A 403 2.29 5.12 -0.67
N LEU A 404 3.40 5.28 0.06
CA LEU A 404 4.67 4.62 -0.20
C LEU A 404 4.94 3.62 0.93
N ARG A 405 5.10 2.33 0.61
CA ARG A 405 5.31 1.27 1.58
C ARG A 405 6.56 0.49 1.23
N THR A 406 7.61 0.60 2.06
CA THR A 406 8.88 -0.13 1.91
C THR A 406 9.52 0.01 0.52
N VAL A 407 9.41 1.19 -0.09
CA VAL A 407 10.03 1.52 -1.38
C VAL A 407 11.54 1.67 -1.19
N TRP A 408 12.32 0.98 -2.02
CA TRP A 408 13.78 1.06 -1.99
C TRP A 408 14.27 2.10 -2.99
N PHE A 409 14.89 3.18 -2.50
CA PHE A 409 15.52 4.20 -3.32
C PHE A 409 17.05 4.08 -3.22
N GLU A 410 17.73 4.01 -4.36
CA GLU A 410 19.19 3.89 -4.39
C GLU A 410 19.80 4.53 -5.63
N ASN A 411 20.82 5.38 -5.45
CA ASN A 411 21.58 5.99 -6.54
C ASN A 411 20.67 6.64 -7.60
N ASN A 412 19.64 7.40 -7.22
CA ASN A 412 18.99 8.28 -8.19
C ASN A 412 19.86 9.53 -8.36
N ASN A 413 19.53 10.45 -9.27
CA ASN A 413 20.39 11.61 -9.56
C ASN A 413 21.82 11.24 -10.07
N THR A 414 21.98 10.14 -10.81
CA THR A 414 23.33 9.64 -11.21
C THR A 414 24.10 10.51 -12.20
N GLY A 415 23.51 11.59 -12.73
CA GLY A 415 24.15 12.32 -13.83
C GLY A 415 23.78 13.79 -13.98
N SER A 416 22.60 14.24 -13.56
CA SER A 416 22.17 15.64 -13.75
C SER A 416 21.61 16.21 -12.46
N THR A 417 22.20 17.31 -11.96
CA THR A 417 21.73 17.99 -10.74
C THR A 417 20.33 18.60 -10.91
N THR A 418 19.94 18.89 -12.15
CA THR A 418 18.59 19.34 -12.49
C THR A 418 18.06 18.59 -13.71
N VAL A 419 16.75 18.46 -13.83
CA VAL A 419 16.13 17.88 -15.03
C VAL A 419 14.91 18.69 -15.44
N ASP A 420 14.77 18.93 -16.74
CA ASP A 420 13.55 19.49 -17.32
C ASP A 420 12.63 18.35 -17.75
N LEU A 421 11.49 18.26 -17.09
CA LEU A 421 10.47 17.26 -17.38
C LEU A 421 9.77 17.58 -18.71
N GLY A 422 9.74 18.85 -19.13
CA GLY A 422 9.13 19.33 -20.36
C GLY A 422 7.66 19.72 -20.22
N PHE A 423 7.18 19.94 -18.99
CA PHE A 423 5.75 20.10 -18.68
C PHE A 423 5.41 21.32 -17.79
N GLY A 424 6.22 22.38 -17.81
CA GLY A 424 5.79 23.71 -17.32
C GLY A 424 6.51 24.26 -16.08
N ASN A 425 7.24 23.44 -15.33
CA ASN A 425 7.99 23.90 -14.14
C ASN A 425 9.46 24.25 -14.43
N GLY A 426 9.93 24.02 -15.66
CA GLY A 426 11.33 24.23 -16.03
C GLY A 426 12.26 23.15 -15.47
N ALA A 427 13.51 23.52 -15.21
CA ALA A 427 14.50 22.61 -14.66
C ALA A 427 14.37 22.52 -13.13
N GLU A 428 14.12 21.32 -12.63
CA GLU A 428 13.93 21.03 -11.20
C GLU A 428 15.14 20.31 -10.63
N THR A 429 15.45 20.52 -9.35
CA THR A 429 16.56 19.81 -8.68
C THR A 429 16.21 18.35 -8.49
N VAL A 430 17.07 17.44 -8.93
CA VAL A 430 16.78 16.01 -8.86
C VAL A 430 16.85 15.51 -7.41
N ARG A 431 15.87 14.67 -7.05
CA ARG A 431 15.70 14.00 -5.74
C ARG A 431 15.27 12.56 -5.95
N ASP A 432 15.39 11.73 -4.91
CA ASP A 432 14.70 10.45 -4.90
C ASP A 432 13.19 10.64 -4.95
N ILE A 433 12.70 11.63 -4.21
CA ILE A 433 11.29 11.99 -4.17
C ILE A 433 11.15 13.50 -4.24
N LEU A 434 10.28 13.97 -5.14
CA LEU A 434 9.74 15.32 -5.11
C LEU A 434 8.22 15.28 -5.09
N PHE A 435 7.63 15.87 -4.04
CA PHE A 435 6.21 16.13 -3.93
C PHE A 435 5.94 17.62 -4.06
N ARG A 436 5.15 17.99 -5.07
CA ARG A 436 4.65 19.34 -5.28
C ARG A 436 3.13 19.32 -5.18
N ASP A 437 2.59 20.25 -4.40
CA ASP A 437 1.15 20.43 -4.24
C ASP A 437 0.42 19.12 -3.88
N ALA A 438 0.94 18.36 -2.91
CA ALA A 438 0.36 17.09 -2.47
C ALA A 438 -0.32 17.21 -1.10
N ASP A 439 -1.64 17.06 -1.08
CA ASP A 439 -2.46 17.35 0.11
C ASP A 439 -2.19 16.41 1.29
N HIS A 440 -1.93 15.12 1.01
CA HIS A 440 -1.48 14.17 2.02
C HIS A 440 -0.80 12.95 1.39
N VAL A 441 0.41 12.65 1.87
CA VAL A 441 1.18 11.45 1.52
C VAL A 441 1.48 10.64 2.78
N LEU A 442 1.32 9.32 2.69
CA LEU A 442 1.76 8.37 3.72
C LEU A 442 3.02 7.64 3.25
N ILE A 443 4.06 7.65 4.06
CA ILE A 443 5.36 7.01 3.76
C ILE A 443 5.69 6.07 4.91
N THR A 444 5.73 4.77 4.66
CA THR A 444 5.86 3.76 5.72
C THR A 444 7.07 2.87 5.49
N GLY A 445 7.96 2.79 6.48
CA GLY A 445 9.09 1.86 6.47
C GLY A 445 10.15 2.12 5.39
N ASN A 446 10.19 3.31 4.81
CA ASN A 446 11.18 3.67 3.78
C ASN A 446 12.51 4.10 4.42
N PHE A 447 13.62 3.82 3.74
CA PHE A 447 14.89 4.47 4.02
C PHE A 447 14.93 5.85 3.36
N VAL A 448 15.45 6.86 4.07
CA VAL A 448 15.65 8.21 3.55
C VAL A 448 17.11 8.34 3.09
N PRO A 449 17.37 8.30 1.78
CA PRO A 449 18.72 8.38 1.22
C PRO A 449 19.30 9.81 1.19
N ALA A 450 20.53 9.93 0.69
CA ALA A 450 21.27 11.18 0.62
C ALA A 450 20.79 12.14 -0.48
N ASP A 451 20.27 11.61 -1.61
CA ASP A 451 19.62 12.46 -2.62
C ASP A 451 18.25 12.98 -2.14
N GLY A 452 17.68 12.34 -1.12
CA GLY A 452 16.70 12.92 -0.20
C GLY A 452 15.27 13.06 -0.75
N PHE A 453 14.39 13.50 0.14
CA PHE A 453 12.97 13.78 -0.16
C PHE A 453 12.70 15.27 -0.08
N GLU A 454 11.99 15.81 -1.07
CA GLU A 454 11.62 17.22 -1.15
C GLU A 454 10.11 17.40 -1.22
N PHE A 455 9.60 18.33 -0.41
CA PHE A 455 8.17 18.64 -0.28
C PHE A 455 7.94 20.14 -0.51
N ILE A 456 7.09 20.48 -1.47
CA ILE A 456 6.71 21.85 -1.81
C ILE A 456 5.20 21.94 -1.73
N ASN A 457 4.67 22.84 -0.90
CA ASN A 457 3.24 22.95 -0.61
C ASN A 457 2.56 21.58 -0.40
N SER A 458 3.18 20.73 0.42
CA SER A 458 2.79 19.33 0.57
C SER A 458 2.74 18.88 2.02
N MET A 459 1.84 17.94 2.34
CA MET A 459 1.80 17.30 3.66
C MET A 459 2.21 15.83 3.56
N ALA A 460 3.10 15.41 4.46
CA ALA A 460 3.55 14.02 4.55
C ALA A 460 3.48 13.50 5.99
N THR A 461 3.11 12.23 6.12
CA THR A 461 3.24 11.44 7.36
C THR A 461 4.17 10.27 7.08
N MET A 462 5.32 10.26 7.75
CA MET A 462 6.35 9.24 7.64
C MET A 462 6.32 8.35 8.88
N ASP A 463 5.97 7.07 8.75
CA ASP A 463 5.88 6.13 9.86
C ASP A 463 6.97 5.06 9.76
N GLY A 464 7.79 4.93 10.82
CA GLY A 464 8.82 3.90 10.91
C GLY A 464 9.90 4.01 9.82
N CYS A 465 10.06 5.19 9.23
CA CYS A 465 11.11 5.43 8.23
C CYS A 465 12.50 5.43 8.88
N THR A 466 13.50 5.02 8.11
CA THR A 466 14.90 4.95 8.53
C THR A 466 15.70 6.13 7.98
N PHE A 467 16.28 6.92 8.87
CA PHE A 467 17.21 8.00 8.61
C PHE A 467 18.65 7.54 8.94
N ASN A 468 19.64 8.15 8.29
CA ASN A 468 21.08 8.07 8.55
C ASN A 468 21.72 9.47 8.43
N PRO A 469 22.98 9.69 8.83
CA PRO A 469 23.58 11.04 8.86
C PRO A 469 23.58 11.77 7.51
N GLU A 470 23.53 11.03 6.40
CA GLU A 470 23.45 11.59 5.06
C GLU A 470 22.02 11.87 4.59
N SER A 471 20.98 11.38 5.29
CA SER A 471 19.57 11.58 4.92
C SER A 471 19.22 13.05 4.76
N VAL A 472 18.51 13.38 3.69
CA VAL A 472 18.03 14.73 3.42
C VAL A 472 16.50 14.75 3.33
N VAL A 473 15.86 15.59 4.14
CA VAL A 473 14.44 15.92 4.02
C VAL A 473 14.27 17.43 3.95
N VAL A 474 13.91 17.92 2.76
CA VAL A 474 13.68 19.34 2.48
C VAL A 474 12.19 19.59 2.39
N ARG A 475 11.74 20.67 3.01
CA ARG A 475 10.41 21.20 2.76
C ARG A 475 10.42 22.72 2.70
N ASP A 476 9.47 23.30 1.97
CA ASP A 476 9.20 24.74 2.03
C ASP A 476 8.34 25.11 3.25
N SER A 477 8.15 26.42 3.48
CA SER A 477 7.39 26.92 4.63
C SER A 477 5.89 26.63 4.58
N THR A 478 5.37 26.19 3.44
CA THR A 478 3.95 25.86 3.26
C THR A 478 3.67 24.37 3.49
N SER A 479 4.70 23.53 3.41
CA SER A 479 4.64 22.09 3.61
C SER A 479 4.65 21.68 5.09
N VAL A 480 4.14 20.48 5.40
CA VAL A 480 4.19 19.88 6.75
C VAL A 480 4.61 18.41 6.68
N VAL A 481 5.78 18.08 7.21
CA VAL A 481 6.29 16.70 7.26
C VAL A 481 6.30 16.22 8.71
N ARG A 482 5.46 15.22 9.02
CA ARG A 482 5.37 14.58 10.33
C ARG A 482 6.02 13.21 10.30
N VAL A 483 6.79 12.89 11.32
CA VAL A 483 7.47 11.60 11.44
C VAL A 483 7.02 10.91 12.74
N ILE A 484 6.52 9.69 12.60
CA ILE A 484 6.04 8.82 13.66
C ILE A 484 6.99 7.62 13.74
N ASN A 485 7.26 7.14 14.95
CA ASN A 485 8.17 6.02 15.19
C ASN A 485 9.54 6.24 14.53
N ALA A 486 10.03 7.48 14.58
CA ALA A 486 11.28 7.86 13.94
C ALA A 486 12.43 7.05 14.54
N ASN A 487 13.35 6.62 13.69
CA ASN A 487 14.62 6.13 14.14
C ASN A 487 15.53 7.39 14.34
N ILE A 488 16.08 7.60 15.54
CA ILE A 488 16.91 8.76 15.93
C ILE A 488 18.21 8.98 15.12
N ALA A 489 18.61 8.07 14.23
CA ALA A 489 19.91 8.14 13.58
C ALA A 489 19.84 9.09 12.39
N GLY A 490 20.59 10.18 12.40
CA GLY A 490 20.73 11.03 11.20
C GLY A 490 19.65 12.07 10.94
N ILE A 491 18.71 12.24 11.87
CA ILE A 491 17.82 13.41 11.86
C ILE A 491 18.61 14.61 12.38
N ASP A 492 19.39 15.23 11.49
CA ASP A 492 20.10 16.48 11.78
C ASP A 492 19.15 17.68 11.69
N GLY A 493 19.52 18.82 12.26
CA GLY A 493 18.71 20.04 12.31
C GLY A 493 18.33 20.60 10.93
N SER A 494 19.01 20.15 9.86
CA SER A 494 18.63 20.43 8.48
C SER A 494 17.40 19.64 8.00
N SER A 495 17.05 18.54 8.67
CA SER A 495 15.85 17.77 8.39
C SER A 495 14.64 18.57 8.87
N ASN A 496 13.94 19.18 7.92
CA ASN A 496 12.81 20.06 8.19
C ASN A 496 11.54 19.26 8.52
N VAL A 497 11.52 18.59 9.67
CA VAL A 497 10.45 17.65 10.07
C VAL A 497 9.91 17.89 11.49
N ILE A 498 8.69 17.43 11.74
CA ILE A 498 8.07 17.38 13.07
C ILE A 498 8.04 15.94 13.56
N ILE A 499 8.64 15.66 14.72
CA ILE A 499 8.72 14.31 15.27
C ILE A 499 7.63 14.11 16.33
N GLU A 500 6.79 13.10 16.11
CA GLU A 500 5.68 12.76 17.00
C GLU A 500 6.04 11.70 18.04
N SER A 501 6.87 10.73 17.65
CA SER A 501 7.39 9.65 18.48
C SER A 501 8.67 9.07 17.88
N ILE A 502 9.44 8.38 18.71
CA ILE A 502 10.65 7.65 18.32
C ILE A 502 10.51 6.16 18.65
N THR A 503 11.21 5.31 17.89
CA THR A 503 11.24 3.86 18.11
C THR A 503 12.62 3.36 18.54
N THR A 504 12.66 2.15 19.10
CA THR A 504 13.92 1.50 19.48
C THR A 504 14.72 1.14 18.24
N GLN A 505 16.03 1.39 18.26
CA GLN A 505 16.94 1.06 17.17
C GLN A 505 17.96 -0.02 17.56
N ARG A 506 18.46 -0.76 16.57
CA ARG A 506 19.55 -1.73 16.76
C ARG A 506 20.95 -1.10 16.71
N VAL A 507 21.12 0.00 15.97
CA VAL A 507 22.39 0.71 15.81
C VAL A 507 22.26 2.07 16.50
N GLU A 508 23.20 2.40 17.38
CA GLU A 508 23.17 3.64 18.15
C GLU A 508 23.54 4.85 17.28
N SER A 509 22.92 5.99 17.52
CA SER A 509 23.43 7.28 17.04
C SER A 509 24.79 7.55 17.73
N GLY A 510 25.91 7.38 17.02
CA GLY A 510 27.23 7.76 17.54
C GLY A 510 27.33 9.28 17.72
N ASN A 511 28.16 9.77 18.65
CA ASN A 511 28.31 11.21 18.93
C ASN A 511 29.19 11.92 17.88
N LEU A 512 28.79 11.88 16.62
CA LEU A 512 29.40 12.63 15.53
C LEU A 512 28.63 13.93 15.24
N GLY A 513 28.13 14.63 16.27
CA GLY A 513 27.30 15.82 16.08
C GLY A 513 25.90 15.54 15.51
N ALA A 514 25.48 14.27 15.44
CA ALA A 514 24.27 13.76 14.81
C ALA A 514 23.25 13.20 15.83
N GLY A 515 23.04 13.91 16.94
CA GLY A 515 21.85 13.68 17.77
C GLY A 515 20.58 14.13 17.03
N MET A 516 19.44 13.50 17.32
CA MET A 516 18.16 13.86 16.72
C MET A 516 17.82 15.33 17.03
N LYS A 517 17.76 16.20 16.02
CA LYS A 517 17.47 17.63 16.13
C LYS A 517 16.27 17.98 15.26
N ALA A 518 15.11 18.15 15.87
CA ALA A 518 13.91 18.48 15.13
C ALA A 518 12.94 19.33 15.94
N GLN A 519 11.95 19.89 15.24
CA GLN A 519 10.71 20.27 15.89
C GLN A 519 10.02 18.99 16.40
N ILE A 520 9.45 19.06 17.59
CA ILE A 520 8.68 17.97 18.18
C ILE A 520 7.27 18.45 18.49
N VAL A 521 6.33 17.52 18.63
CA VAL A 521 5.00 17.86 19.15
C VAL A 521 5.15 18.51 20.53
N PRO A 522 4.39 19.58 20.84
CA PRO A 522 4.46 20.23 22.15
C PRO A 522 4.32 19.22 23.28
N ARG A 523 5.22 19.33 24.27
CA ARG A 523 5.06 18.63 25.55
C ARG A 523 4.00 19.37 26.36
N ASP A 524 2.97 18.66 26.81
CA ASP A 524 1.82 19.25 27.50
C ASP A 524 1.50 18.59 28.84
N ASN A 525 2.22 17.52 29.17
CA ASN A 525 2.04 16.77 30.41
C ASN A 525 3.16 17.07 31.40
N ILE A 526 2.86 16.97 32.69
CA ILE A 526 3.84 17.10 33.76
C ILE A 526 3.95 15.75 34.48
N VAL A 527 5.16 15.25 34.68
CA VAL A 527 5.45 14.04 35.47
C VAL A 527 6.35 14.35 36.64
N TYR A 528 6.07 13.73 37.79
CA TYR A 528 6.84 13.92 39.03
C TYR A 528 7.85 12.80 39.28
N SER A 529 7.82 11.74 38.46
CA SER A 529 8.72 10.59 38.55
C SER A 529 9.26 10.23 37.17
N LEU A 530 10.57 9.99 37.09
CA LEU A 530 11.21 9.48 35.88
C LEU A 530 11.14 7.94 35.83
N PRO A 531 11.12 7.33 34.63
CA PRO A 531 11.44 5.91 34.48
C PRO A 531 12.84 5.66 35.07
N SER A 532 12.93 4.80 36.09
CA SER A 532 14.17 4.26 36.68
C SER A 532 15.36 5.25 36.80
N THR A 533 15.33 6.07 37.85
CA THR A 533 16.50 6.78 38.45
C THR A 533 17.37 7.67 37.54
N GLY A 534 16.79 8.32 36.52
CA GLY A 534 17.44 9.46 35.86
C GLY A 534 17.59 10.67 36.80
N VAL A 535 18.68 11.44 36.65
CA VAL A 535 18.79 12.78 37.26
C VAL A 535 18.12 13.75 36.29
N GLY A 536 16.90 14.18 36.61
CA GLY A 536 16.31 15.36 35.98
C GLY A 536 17.04 16.59 36.50
N VAL A 537 17.65 17.38 35.62
CA VAL A 537 18.27 18.64 36.02
C VAL A 537 17.68 19.74 35.14
N PHE A 538 17.29 20.83 35.78
CA PHE A 538 16.67 22.01 35.16
C PHE A 538 15.26 21.75 34.61
N SER A 539 14.26 21.81 35.50
CA SER A 539 12.92 22.28 35.14
C SER A 539 12.70 23.64 35.81
N GLU A 540 13.22 24.72 35.24
CA GLU A 540 12.73 26.04 35.64
C GLU A 540 11.33 26.26 35.06
N THR A 541 10.31 25.74 35.74
CA THR A 541 9.00 26.39 35.72
C THR A 541 9.19 27.73 36.43
N PHE A 542 9.61 28.74 35.66
CA PHE A 542 10.04 30.05 36.13
C PHE A 542 9.01 30.71 37.07
N ALA A 543 9.19 30.49 38.37
CA ALA A 543 8.54 31.22 39.43
C ALA A 543 9.60 31.84 40.33
N HIS A 544 9.87 33.12 40.06
CA HIS A 544 10.23 34.18 40.99
C HIS A 544 11.16 33.79 42.15
N SER A 545 12.48 33.96 41.96
CA SER A 545 13.19 35.08 42.60
C SER A 545 14.70 35.12 42.31
N ASP A 546 15.39 34.02 41.97
CA ASP A 546 16.87 34.03 42.07
C ASP A 546 17.70 33.36 40.96
N VAL A 547 17.13 32.86 39.87
CA VAL A 547 17.96 32.48 38.71
C VAL A 547 18.16 33.67 37.78
N THR A 548 19.20 34.43 38.11
CA THR A 548 19.70 35.52 37.27
C THR A 548 20.42 34.91 36.07
N ILE A 549 19.67 34.62 35.03
CA ILE A 549 20.17 34.86 33.67
C ILE A 549 20.72 36.29 33.70
N ARG A 550 22.02 36.49 33.48
CA ARG A 550 22.74 37.76 33.79
C ARG A 550 22.32 39.00 32.99
N ARG A 551 21.14 38.99 32.35
CA ARG A 551 20.45 40.16 31.78
C ARG A 551 18.98 40.14 32.18
N ALA A 552 18.45 41.33 32.49
CA ALA A 552 17.03 41.52 32.76
C ALA A 552 16.18 41.16 31.53
N GLY A 553 15.50 40.02 31.57
CA GLY A 553 14.37 39.73 30.69
C GLY A 553 13.07 40.22 31.32
N THR A 554 12.08 40.60 30.50
CA THR A 554 10.75 40.95 31.02
C THR A 554 9.89 39.70 31.03
N ARG A 555 9.31 39.37 32.19
CA ARG A 555 8.29 38.32 32.29
C ARG A 555 7.00 38.85 31.69
N THR A 556 6.50 38.18 30.66
CA THR A 556 5.28 38.60 29.97
C THR A 556 4.23 37.50 30.07
N LEU A 557 3.00 37.88 30.43
CA LEU A 557 1.83 37.02 30.33
C LEU A 557 1.35 37.07 28.86
N SER A 558 1.31 35.93 28.17
CA SER A 558 0.72 35.89 26.83
C SER A 558 -0.79 36.13 26.92
N SER A 559 -1.31 37.09 26.14
CA SER A 559 -2.76 37.29 25.94
C SER A 559 -3.38 36.23 25.02
N VAL A 560 -2.55 35.51 24.26
CA VAL A 560 -2.97 34.45 23.34
C VAL A 560 -2.93 33.13 24.09
N LYS A 561 -4.11 32.56 24.35
CA LYS A 561 -4.26 31.19 24.88
C LYS A 561 -3.76 30.19 23.82
N GLY A 562 -2.47 29.87 23.83
CA GLY A 562 -1.98 28.60 23.30
C GLY A 562 -2.39 27.47 24.24
N ASN A 563 -2.91 26.37 23.71
CA ASN A 563 -3.25 25.18 24.49
C ASN A 563 -1.99 24.64 25.21
N GLY A 564 -2.03 24.51 26.54
CA GLY A 564 -0.98 23.90 27.36
C GLY A 564 0.23 24.79 27.67
N LEU A 565 0.60 24.89 28.95
CA LEU A 565 1.88 25.39 29.53
C LEU A 565 2.46 26.79 29.19
N TYR A 566 2.21 27.41 28.02
CA TYR A 566 2.92 28.63 27.57
C TYR A 566 2.39 29.96 28.12
N ARG A 567 1.60 29.93 29.21
CA ARG A 567 1.03 31.18 29.78
C ARG A 567 2.11 32.12 30.30
N TRP A 568 3.23 31.59 30.77
CA TRP A 568 4.35 32.35 31.30
C TRP A 568 5.61 32.07 30.48
N HIS A 569 6.22 33.13 29.97
CA HIS A 569 7.48 33.07 29.24
C HIS A 569 8.36 34.28 29.60
N ASN A 570 9.64 34.14 29.31
CA ASN A 570 10.59 35.25 29.41
C ASN A 570 10.85 35.81 28.02
N SER A 571 10.73 37.14 27.90
CA SER A 571 11.04 37.86 26.67
C SER A 571 12.46 38.43 26.75
N TYR A 572 13.25 38.17 25.71
CA TYR A 572 14.63 38.60 25.58
C TYR A 572 14.82 39.40 24.30
N THR A 573 15.65 40.44 24.39
CA THR A 573 16.16 41.15 23.23
C THR A 573 17.66 40.86 23.12
N LEU A 574 18.03 40.00 22.17
CA LEU A 574 19.41 39.66 21.88
C LEU A 574 20.07 40.83 21.16
N ASN A 575 20.98 41.50 21.86
CA ASN A 575 21.70 42.68 21.35
C ASN A 575 23.18 42.36 21.01
N ASN A 576 23.76 41.35 21.66
CA ASN A 576 25.13 40.91 21.40
C ASN A 576 25.14 39.81 20.34
N GLU A 577 26.29 39.60 19.69
CA GLU A 577 26.46 38.51 18.71
C GLU A 577 26.35 37.14 19.36
N THR A 578 27.02 36.91 20.50
CA THR A 578 26.95 35.67 21.28
C THR A 578 26.44 35.94 22.69
N GLU A 579 25.50 35.11 23.14
CA GLU A 579 25.04 35.08 24.52
C GLU A 579 25.12 33.65 25.09
N ASP A 580 25.99 33.47 26.09
CA ASP A 580 26.13 32.24 26.86
C ASP A 580 25.40 32.36 28.19
N TYR A 581 24.52 31.41 28.45
CA TYR A 581 23.77 31.31 29.69
C TYR A 581 24.49 30.35 30.66
N THR A 582 24.07 30.29 31.92
CA THR A 582 24.76 29.52 32.99
C THR A 582 24.89 28.04 32.65
N ALA A 583 25.74 27.33 33.40
CA ALA A 583 25.86 25.87 33.28
C ALA A 583 24.48 25.20 33.45
N LEU A 584 24.10 24.34 32.48
CA LEU A 584 22.85 23.58 32.47
C LEU A 584 23.00 22.27 33.25
N ILE A 585 23.90 21.39 32.80
CA ILE A 585 24.09 20.05 33.36
C ILE A 585 25.52 19.54 33.11
N PRO A 586 26.12 18.79 34.05
CA PRO A 586 27.34 18.02 33.78
C PRO A 586 27.04 16.83 32.87
N LEU A 587 27.83 16.68 31.79
CA LEU A 587 27.75 15.54 30.89
C LEU A 587 28.57 14.36 31.42
N VAL A 588 28.03 13.15 31.25
CA VAL A 588 28.61 11.89 31.67
C VAL A 588 28.71 10.98 30.45
N LEU A 589 29.91 10.44 30.22
CA LEU A 589 30.20 9.57 29.09
C LEU A 589 29.27 8.35 29.05
N ASN A 590 28.81 7.99 27.86
CA ASN A 590 27.93 6.87 27.57
C ASN A 590 26.54 6.93 28.23
N LYS A 591 26.05 8.14 28.54
CA LYS A 591 24.68 8.38 28.98
C LYS A 591 23.81 8.93 27.86
N TYR A 592 22.51 8.74 28.01
CA TYR A 592 21.50 9.27 27.10
C TYR A 592 20.89 10.53 27.69
N TYR A 593 20.58 11.49 26.83
CA TYR A 593 20.00 12.76 27.22
C TYR A 593 18.76 13.02 26.38
N VAL A 594 17.64 13.29 27.05
CA VAL A 594 16.46 13.87 26.43
C VAL A 594 16.51 15.37 26.68
N TYR A 595 16.43 16.15 25.61
CA TYR A 595 16.48 17.59 25.70
C TYR A 595 15.27 18.21 25.03
N THR A 596 14.77 19.30 25.59
CA THR A 596 13.69 20.09 24.97
C THR A 596 13.84 21.57 25.27
N VAL A 597 13.47 22.41 24.30
CA VAL A 597 13.35 23.86 24.44
C VAL A 597 12.09 24.33 23.74
N SER A 598 11.20 25.00 24.47
CA SER A 598 10.09 25.74 23.86
C SER A 598 10.49 27.18 23.64
N ILE A 599 10.39 27.64 22.39
CA ILE A 599 10.90 28.94 21.94
C ILE A 599 9.94 29.56 20.91
N MET A 600 9.87 30.89 20.91
CA MET A 600 9.19 31.70 19.89
C MET A 600 10.09 32.86 19.49
N VAL A 601 10.45 32.97 18.21
CA VAL A 601 11.14 34.15 17.67
C VAL A 601 10.07 35.17 17.32
N ALA A 602 10.03 36.31 18.00
CA ALA A 602 9.02 37.35 17.74
C ALA A 602 9.43 38.28 16.60
N SER A 603 10.74 38.48 16.40
CA SER A 603 11.31 39.22 15.27
C SER A 603 12.81 38.98 15.20
N GLY A 604 13.38 38.97 14.00
CA GLY A 604 14.83 38.79 13.79
C GLY A 604 15.16 37.33 13.50
N GLU A 605 16.40 36.91 13.76
CA GLU A 605 16.85 35.57 13.39
C GLU A 605 17.84 35.03 14.43
N VAL A 606 17.59 33.79 14.87
CA VAL A 606 18.55 33.03 15.69
C VAL A 606 19.45 32.25 14.74
N ASN A 607 20.70 32.69 14.62
CA ASN A 607 21.71 32.09 13.73
C ASN A 607 22.48 30.93 14.40
N LYS A 608 22.27 30.72 15.70
CA LYS A 608 22.84 29.58 16.44
C LYS A 608 22.04 29.31 17.70
N LEU A 609 21.75 28.04 17.93
CA LEU A 609 21.17 27.53 19.17
C LEU A 609 21.88 26.23 19.55
N ASP A 610 22.70 26.28 20.60
CA ASP A 610 23.57 25.17 21.00
C ASP A 610 23.46 24.86 22.48
N PHE A 611 23.66 23.58 22.83
CA PHE A 611 23.85 23.10 24.19
C PHE A 611 25.33 22.72 24.33
N SER A 612 26.18 23.73 24.52
CA SER A 612 27.63 23.68 24.37
C SER A 612 28.30 24.70 25.28
N ASN A 613 29.54 24.43 25.72
CA ASN A 613 30.39 25.44 26.36
C ASN A 613 31.71 25.72 25.58
N ASN A 614 31.83 25.26 24.32
CA ASN A 614 33.03 25.14 23.47
C ASN A 614 33.98 23.98 23.78
N ASP A 615 34.08 23.54 25.03
CA ASP A 615 34.95 22.43 25.44
C ASP A 615 34.19 21.09 25.44
N PHE A 616 32.88 21.14 25.67
CA PHE A 616 31.97 20.00 25.66
C PHE A 616 30.69 20.38 24.93
N ASP A 617 30.23 19.47 24.08
CA ASP A 617 29.06 19.66 23.24
C ASP A 617 28.08 18.52 23.45
N LEU A 618 26.88 18.86 23.93
CA LEU A 618 25.76 17.93 23.88
C LEU A 618 25.11 18.00 22.51
N LEU A 619 24.82 19.21 22.03
CA LEU A 619 24.15 19.48 20.76
C LEU A 619 24.65 20.79 20.15
N LYS A 620 24.74 20.79 18.81
CA LYS A 620 25.04 21.97 17.99
C LYS A 620 24.01 22.12 16.87
N ASN A 621 23.79 23.36 16.45
CA ASN A 621 22.96 23.73 15.29
C ASN A 621 21.48 23.36 15.45
N LEU A 622 20.90 23.59 16.63
CA LEU A 622 19.45 23.45 16.85
C LEU A 622 18.66 24.65 16.30
N ASP A 623 19.33 25.64 15.71
CA ASP A 623 18.71 26.81 15.08
C ASP A 623 18.05 26.50 13.75
N SER A 624 18.55 25.52 12.98
CA SER A 624 17.99 25.18 11.67
C SER A 624 16.50 24.79 11.73
N PRO A 625 16.06 23.89 12.65
CA PRO A 625 14.65 23.60 12.80
C PRO A 625 13.82 24.85 13.13
N LEU A 626 14.36 25.80 13.88
CA LEU A 626 13.66 27.03 14.25
C LEU A 626 13.56 28.01 13.07
N ARG A 627 14.70 28.33 12.44
CA ARG A 627 14.80 29.29 11.33
C ARG A 627 14.02 28.82 10.11
N ASP A 628 14.11 27.53 9.81
CA ASP A 628 13.66 26.99 8.53
C ASP A 628 12.20 26.47 8.60
N ASN A 629 11.61 26.30 9.80
CA ASN A 629 10.29 25.67 9.97
C ASN A 629 9.27 26.44 10.82
N VAL A 630 9.66 27.51 11.50
CA VAL A 630 8.80 28.18 12.46
C VAL A 630 8.62 29.62 12.02
N THR A 631 7.38 30.03 11.78
CA THR A 631 7.07 31.42 11.42
C THR A 631 7.35 32.33 12.61
N ASP A 632 7.86 33.54 12.34
CA ASP A 632 7.98 34.59 13.36
C ASP A 632 6.65 34.81 14.10
N GLY A 633 6.71 34.77 15.44
CA GLY A 633 5.55 34.89 16.33
C GLY A 633 4.87 33.57 16.67
N GLU A 634 5.31 32.44 16.13
CA GLU A 634 4.80 31.11 16.48
C GLU A 634 5.68 30.40 17.52
N TRP A 635 5.04 29.61 18.39
CA TRP A 635 5.74 28.76 19.34
C TRP A 635 6.13 27.44 18.68
N ALA A 636 7.37 27.03 18.91
CA ALA A 636 7.84 25.69 18.61
C ALA A 636 8.49 25.04 19.84
N THR A 637 8.31 23.73 19.95
CA THR A 637 9.11 22.90 20.86
C THR A 637 10.14 22.17 20.03
N LEU A 638 11.42 22.40 20.32
CA LEU A 638 12.52 21.68 19.72
C LEU A 638 13.01 20.64 20.73
N GLY A 639 13.44 19.48 20.26
CA GLY A 639 13.93 18.45 21.17
C GLY A 639 14.35 17.17 20.48
N GLY A 640 14.85 16.24 21.28
CA GLY A 640 15.29 14.94 20.79
C GLY A 640 15.97 14.10 21.86
N VAL A 641 16.58 13.01 21.40
CA VAL A 641 17.37 12.08 22.22
C VAL A 641 18.76 11.97 21.63
N VAL A 642 19.78 12.04 22.49
CA VAL A 642 21.19 11.95 22.09
C VAL A 642 21.98 11.11 23.09
N LYS A 643 22.95 10.32 22.59
CA LYS A 643 23.94 9.64 23.43
C LYS A 643 25.21 10.48 23.48
N TYR A 644 25.68 10.80 24.68
CA TYR A 644 26.96 11.49 24.83
C TYR A 644 28.12 10.48 24.78
N THR A 645 28.94 10.54 23.72
CA THR A 645 30.08 9.62 23.54
C THR A 645 31.41 10.34 23.29
N ASP A 646 31.50 11.62 23.62
CA ASP A 646 32.72 12.40 23.43
C ASP A 646 33.83 11.90 24.36
N THR A 647 34.96 11.49 23.77
CA THR A 647 36.09 10.89 24.49
C THR A 647 36.89 11.89 25.33
N GLU A 648 36.65 13.20 25.19
CA GLU A 648 37.42 14.26 25.86
C GLU A 648 37.11 14.42 27.36
N GLY A 649 36.02 13.82 27.87
CA GLY A 649 35.76 13.70 29.31
C GLY A 649 34.35 14.10 29.74
N SER A 650 34.22 14.63 30.95
CA SER A 650 32.96 15.10 31.55
C SER A 650 33.05 16.59 31.85
N GLY A 651 32.01 17.36 31.53
CA GLY A 651 31.96 18.80 31.81
C GLY A 651 30.57 19.39 31.69
N ASN A 652 30.42 20.65 32.11
CA ASN A 652 29.11 21.32 32.12
C ASN A 652 28.81 21.99 30.78
N VAL A 653 27.73 21.60 30.11
CA VAL A 653 27.21 22.33 28.94
C VAL A 653 26.43 23.56 29.34
N ARG A 654 26.28 24.51 28.40
CA ARG A 654 25.53 25.76 28.57
C ARG A 654 24.54 25.92 27.44
N LEU A 655 23.49 26.72 27.67
CA LEU A 655 22.63 27.20 26.59
C LEU A 655 23.30 28.40 25.91
N ARG A 656 23.45 28.35 24.60
CA ARG A 656 24.09 29.40 23.81
C ARG A 656 23.19 29.84 22.66
N PHE A 657 23.09 31.16 22.49
CA PHE A 657 22.41 31.80 21.36
C PHE A 657 23.37 32.67 20.57
N LEU A 658 23.19 32.72 19.25
CA LEU A 658 23.82 33.69 18.36
C LEU A 658 22.76 34.33 17.47
N ARG A 659 22.83 35.65 17.26
CA ARG A 659 21.94 36.37 16.32
C ARG A 659 22.62 36.63 14.99
N THR A 660 21.84 36.94 13.95
CA THR A 660 22.37 37.52 12.71
C THR A 660 22.87 38.95 12.97
N VAL A 661 24.08 39.27 12.49
CA VAL A 661 24.92 40.41 12.95
C VAL A 661 24.27 41.80 12.77
N SER A 662 23.22 41.93 11.98
CA SER A 662 22.63 43.21 11.57
C SER A 662 21.26 43.55 12.17
N THR A 663 20.57 42.61 12.84
CA THR A 663 19.21 42.82 13.36
C THR A 663 19.11 42.47 14.84
N SER A 664 18.45 43.31 15.62
CA SER A 664 18.04 42.95 16.97
C SER A 664 17.07 41.78 16.88
N THR A 665 17.30 40.72 17.65
CA THR A 665 16.41 39.55 17.67
C THR A 665 15.63 39.54 18.98
N VAL A 666 14.31 39.52 18.88
CA VAL A 666 13.40 39.40 20.03
C VAL A 666 12.93 37.95 20.08
N MET A 667 13.22 37.27 21.18
CA MET A 667 12.84 35.87 21.38
C MET A 667 12.12 35.71 22.71
N ASN A 668 11.24 34.72 22.77
CA ASN A 668 10.54 34.32 23.98
C ASN A 668 10.90 32.87 24.30
N LEU A 669 11.35 32.63 25.52
CA LEU A 669 11.68 31.29 26.00
C LEU A 669 10.60 30.81 26.97
N GLY A 670 10.11 29.61 26.69
CA GLY A 670 9.28 28.81 27.58
C GLY A 670 10.15 27.83 28.39
N PRO A 671 9.60 26.66 28.78
CA PRO A 671 10.35 25.63 29.48
C PRO A 671 11.54 25.08 28.66
N ILE A 672 12.64 24.82 29.34
CA ILE A 672 13.85 24.16 28.83
C ILE A 672 14.16 23.00 29.78
N GLN A 673 14.50 21.83 29.24
CA GLN A 673 14.87 20.65 30.02
C GLN A 673 16.01 19.85 29.38
N VAL A 674 16.88 19.30 30.22
CA VAL A 674 17.87 18.28 29.85
C VAL A 674 17.86 17.18 30.91
N VAL A 675 17.40 15.99 30.55
CA VAL A 675 17.24 14.86 31.48
C VAL A 675 18.16 13.73 31.09
N GLN A 676 18.95 13.24 32.04
CA GLN A 676 19.90 12.15 31.83
C GLN A 676 19.27 10.78 32.13
N PHE A 677 19.57 9.79 31.29
CA PHE A 677 19.16 8.39 31.41
C PHE A 677 20.33 7.44 31.24
N ASP A 678 20.20 6.26 31.85
CA ASP A 678 21.21 5.20 31.77
C ASP A 678 21.07 4.36 30.51
N THR A 679 19.84 4.18 30.03
CA THR A 679 19.54 3.37 28.84
C THR A 679 18.81 4.16 27.77
N LEU A 680 18.96 3.73 26.50
CA LEU A 680 18.21 4.30 25.39
C LEU A 680 16.70 4.11 25.56
N ALA A 681 16.28 2.94 26.07
CA ALA A 681 14.86 2.62 26.26
C ALA A 681 14.17 3.60 27.21
N GLU A 682 14.78 3.92 28.35
CA GLU A 682 14.23 4.90 29.30
C GLU A 682 14.13 6.31 28.70
N ALA A 683 15.15 6.71 27.95
CA ALA A 683 15.13 7.99 27.24
C ALA A 683 14.02 8.04 26.18
N ILE A 684 13.80 6.95 25.45
CA ILE A 684 12.73 6.81 24.47
C ILE A 684 11.36 6.88 25.13
N ASP A 685 11.15 6.13 26.21
CA ASP A 685 9.88 6.13 26.95
C ASP A 685 9.55 7.53 27.49
N TYR A 686 10.56 8.21 28.06
CA TYR A 686 10.38 9.58 28.53
C TYR A 686 10.13 10.57 27.38
N PHE A 687 10.84 10.46 26.25
CA PHE A 687 10.58 11.32 25.09
C PHE A 687 9.13 11.14 24.60
N ASN A 688 8.73 9.89 24.36
CA ASN A 688 7.39 9.53 23.86
C ASN A 688 6.25 9.84 24.84
N SER A 689 6.54 9.94 26.15
CA SER A 689 5.54 10.36 27.15
C SER A 689 5.05 11.80 26.98
N ARG A 690 5.73 12.62 26.16
CA ARG A 690 5.46 14.06 25.94
C ARG A 690 5.37 14.86 27.24
N SER A 691 6.01 14.38 28.30
CA SER A 691 5.87 14.93 29.64
C SER A 691 7.09 15.74 30.05
N PHE A 692 6.91 16.98 30.48
CA PHE A 692 7.95 17.69 31.22
C PHE A 692 8.11 17.05 32.61
N TRP A 693 9.34 16.75 33.01
CA TRP A 693 9.61 16.38 34.39
C TRP A 693 9.50 17.62 35.27
N GLN A 694 8.61 17.61 36.26
CA GLN A 694 8.60 18.60 37.31
C GLN A 694 9.24 17.94 38.53
N GLY A 695 10.37 18.51 38.97
CA GLY A 695 11.02 18.08 40.19
C GLY A 695 10.10 18.11 41.40
N THR A 696 10.56 17.56 42.51
CA THR A 696 9.80 17.53 43.74
C THR A 696 9.57 18.95 44.27
N PHE A 697 8.34 19.42 44.14
CA PHE A 697 7.86 20.66 44.74
C PHE A 697 7.15 20.33 46.04
N TYR A 698 7.80 20.64 47.16
CA TYR A 698 7.17 20.54 48.47
C TYR A 698 6.75 21.95 48.89
N GLU A 699 5.47 22.13 49.17
CA GLU A 699 4.96 23.34 49.79
C GLU A 699 4.06 22.96 50.95
N TYR A 700 4.36 23.53 52.11
CA TYR A 700 3.51 23.44 53.28
C TYR A 700 3.29 24.84 53.84
N ASN A 701 2.05 25.18 54.16
CA ASN A 701 1.71 26.51 54.64
C ASN A 701 0.72 26.43 55.80
N GLY A 702 0.67 27.50 56.57
CA GLY A 702 -0.23 27.57 57.70
C GLY A 702 -0.33 28.98 58.25
N VAL A 703 -1.15 29.11 59.28
CA VAL A 703 -1.39 30.38 59.99
C VAL A 703 -0.96 30.21 61.44
N LYS A 704 -0.23 31.17 61.97
CA LYS A 704 0.09 31.25 63.40
C LYS A 704 -0.26 32.62 63.95
N THR A 705 -0.91 32.62 65.12
CA THR A 705 -1.14 33.83 65.91
C THR A 705 -0.06 33.93 66.98
N LEU A 706 0.71 35.01 66.95
CA LEU A 706 1.74 35.30 67.95
C LEU A 706 1.06 35.84 69.22
N SER A 707 1.32 35.21 70.36
CA SER A 707 0.82 35.61 71.67
C SER A 707 2.01 35.99 72.56
N GLY A 708 2.62 37.15 72.33
CA GLY A 708 3.84 37.57 73.05
C GLY A 708 5.16 37.44 72.28
N GLY A 709 5.13 37.62 70.95
CA GLY A 709 6.32 37.95 70.16
C GLY A 709 7.07 36.78 69.49
N THR A 710 6.85 35.52 69.91
CA THR A 710 7.43 34.34 69.21
C THR A 710 6.47 33.16 69.16
N SER A 711 6.56 32.33 68.13
CA SER A 711 5.85 31.05 68.01
C SER A 711 6.67 30.06 67.20
N ALA A 712 6.76 28.82 67.70
CA ALA A 712 7.33 27.71 66.95
C ALA A 712 6.32 27.14 65.94
N VAL A 713 6.84 26.74 64.78
CA VAL A 713 6.15 25.95 63.75
C VAL A 713 6.90 24.63 63.64
N ASP A 714 6.17 23.53 63.81
CA ASP A 714 6.67 22.16 63.70
C ASP A 714 5.81 21.45 62.64
N PHE A 715 6.46 20.80 61.70
CA PHE A 715 5.86 20.03 60.61
C PHE A 715 6.41 18.59 60.56
N THR A 716 6.85 18.06 61.71
CA THR A 716 7.37 16.68 61.84
C THR A 716 6.35 15.62 61.40
N ASP A 717 5.05 15.83 61.65
CA ASP A 717 3.98 14.87 61.33
C ASP A 717 3.45 14.99 59.89
N GLU A 718 3.92 15.98 59.12
CA GLU A 718 3.45 16.32 57.77
C GLU A 718 4.12 15.49 56.65
N GLY A 719 4.86 14.43 57.02
CA GLY A 719 5.51 13.52 56.07
C GLY A 719 6.93 13.91 55.62
N PHE A 720 7.60 14.83 56.32
CA PHE A 720 9.01 15.21 56.06
C PHE A 720 10.05 14.11 56.34
N VAL A 721 9.62 12.90 56.69
CA VAL A 721 10.47 11.84 57.26
C VAL A 721 11.52 11.30 56.28
N ASP A 722 11.30 11.44 54.97
CA ASP A 722 12.19 10.84 53.95
C ASP A 722 13.22 11.80 53.34
N GLN A 723 13.22 13.10 53.68
CA GLN A 723 14.20 14.04 53.15
C GLN A 723 14.79 14.95 54.23
N LEU A 724 15.79 14.40 54.91
CA LEU A 724 16.63 14.99 55.95
C LEU A 724 17.54 16.12 55.41
N ASP A 725 16.98 17.20 54.87
CA ASP A 725 17.77 18.31 54.31
C ASP A 725 17.53 19.66 55.01
N THR A 726 18.58 20.47 55.11
CA THR A 726 18.59 21.80 55.74
C THR A 726 18.24 22.93 54.78
N ALA A 727 17.79 22.64 53.55
CA ALA A 727 17.73 23.54 52.40
C ALA A 727 16.32 23.86 51.84
N TYR A 728 15.29 23.99 52.68
CA TYR A 728 13.99 24.63 52.34
C TYR A 728 14.00 26.20 52.40
N GLY A 729 13.07 26.89 51.75
CA GLY A 729 12.79 28.32 51.92
C GLY A 729 11.66 28.56 52.91
N ILE A 730 11.61 29.75 53.53
CA ILE A 730 10.57 30.17 54.47
C ILE A 730 10.08 31.57 54.07
N ASP A 731 8.81 31.67 53.68
CA ASP A 731 8.13 32.95 53.48
C ASP A 731 7.21 33.24 54.68
N LEU A 732 7.21 34.50 55.13
CA LEU A 732 6.32 34.99 56.19
C LEU A 732 5.56 36.22 55.71
N THR A 733 4.24 36.20 55.87
CA THR A 733 3.37 37.32 55.56
C THR A 733 2.56 37.67 56.80
N GLY A 734 2.88 38.79 57.44
CA GLY A 734 2.20 39.31 58.63
C GLY A 734 1.18 40.39 58.27
N ASP A 735 0.12 40.50 59.07
CA ASP A 735 -0.95 41.50 58.92
C ASP A 735 -0.75 42.73 59.83
N SER A 736 0.49 43.02 60.24
CA SER A 736 0.81 44.01 61.31
C SER A 736 1.88 45.04 60.89
N SER A 737 2.13 46.02 61.78
CA SER A 737 3.15 47.06 61.60
C SER A 737 4.59 46.59 61.82
N THR A 738 4.79 45.35 62.30
CA THR A 738 6.11 44.75 62.53
C THR A 738 6.31 43.59 61.56
N THR A 739 7.33 43.70 60.70
CA THR A 739 7.66 42.64 59.74
C THR A 739 8.04 41.36 60.48
N PRO A 740 7.30 40.25 60.29
CA PRO A 740 7.65 38.98 60.91
C PRO A 740 8.95 38.45 60.32
N PHE A 741 9.77 37.82 61.15
CA PHE A 741 11.02 37.17 60.74
C PHE A 741 11.20 35.85 61.47
N TRP A 742 11.99 34.94 60.92
CA TRP A 742 12.34 33.70 61.61
C TRP A 742 13.71 33.83 62.29
N SER A 743 13.86 33.25 63.49
CA SER A 743 15.08 33.39 64.31
C SER A 743 15.82 32.07 64.54
N SER A 744 15.16 30.94 64.31
CA SER A 744 15.77 29.62 64.40
C SER A 744 15.20 28.73 63.31
N ARG A 745 16.08 27.98 62.66
CA ARG A 745 15.74 27.03 61.62
C ARG A 745 16.24 25.65 62.03
N LEU A 746 15.32 24.71 62.18
CA LEU A 746 15.59 23.32 62.52
C LEU A 746 15.15 22.43 61.35
N GLN A 747 15.56 21.16 61.36
CA GLN A 747 15.29 20.25 60.25
C GLN A 747 13.78 20.03 59.99
N THR A 748 12.96 20.10 61.04
CA THR A 748 11.50 19.84 60.98
C THR A 748 10.65 21.04 61.44
N GLY A 749 11.23 22.24 61.50
CA GLY A 749 10.52 23.41 62.01
C GLY A 749 11.31 24.70 62.00
N PHE A 750 10.64 25.82 62.31
CA PHE A 750 11.26 27.13 62.51
C PHE A 750 10.49 27.96 63.54
N THR A 751 11.12 29.00 64.08
CA THR A 751 10.48 29.93 65.02
C THR A 751 10.19 31.25 64.34
N ILE A 752 8.91 31.66 64.32
CA ILE A 752 8.44 32.97 63.88
C ILE A 752 8.59 33.96 65.03
N ASN A 753 9.05 35.17 64.74
CA ASN A 753 9.13 36.30 65.65
C ASN A 753 8.41 37.49 65.01
N GLY A 754 7.72 38.28 65.83
CA GLY A 754 6.92 39.42 65.37
C GLY A 754 6.38 40.25 66.54
N GLY A 755 5.34 41.02 66.27
CA GLY A 755 4.67 41.88 67.25
C GLY A 755 3.90 41.12 68.33
N THR A 756 3.36 41.85 69.30
CA THR A 756 2.72 41.27 70.50
C THR A 756 1.42 40.52 70.21
N THR A 757 0.75 40.81 69.09
CA THR A 757 -0.50 40.16 68.64
C THR A 757 -0.60 40.20 67.11
N ASP A 758 0.13 39.31 66.44
CA ASP A 758 0.18 39.26 64.98
C ASP A 758 -0.33 37.93 64.44
N VAL A 759 -1.14 37.98 63.38
CA VAL A 759 -1.44 36.80 62.55
C VAL A 759 -0.41 36.75 61.44
N VAL A 760 0.36 35.66 61.42
CA VAL A 760 1.42 35.42 60.43
C VAL A 760 1.03 34.20 59.62
N ASN A 761 0.83 34.41 58.32
CA ASN A 761 0.83 33.33 57.35
C ASN A 761 2.26 32.94 57.10
N TRP A 762 2.56 31.65 57.15
CA TRP A 762 3.88 31.13 56.89
C TRP A 762 3.81 30.06 55.81
N ARG A 763 4.88 29.96 55.03
CA ARG A 763 5.04 28.97 53.97
C ARG A 763 6.45 28.42 54.03
N VAL A 764 6.56 27.11 54.11
CA VAL A 764 7.80 26.37 53.88
C VAL A 764 7.73 25.77 52.50
N TYR A 765 8.78 25.96 51.72
CA TYR A 765 8.85 25.36 50.40
C TYR A 765 10.21 24.74 50.15
N ARG A 766 10.27 23.60 49.47
CA ARG A 766 11.50 23.08 48.88
C ARG A 766 11.30 23.08 47.38
N ARG A 767 12.22 23.75 46.69
CA ARG A 767 12.34 23.72 45.22
C ARG A 767 13.62 22.94 44.96
N ASP A 768 13.51 21.65 44.64
CA ASP A 768 14.64 20.98 44.00
C ASP A 768 14.81 21.64 42.62
N LEU A 769 16.00 22.18 42.36
CA LEU A 769 16.40 22.81 41.10
C LEU A 769 16.60 21.77 40.00
#